data_AF-A0A350XIL0-F1
#
_entry.id   AF-A0A350XIL0-F1
#
_cell.length_a   1.000
_cell.length_b   1.000
_cell.length_c   1.000
_cell.angle_alpha   90.00
_cell.angle_beta   90.00
_cell.angle_gamma   90.00
#
_symmetry.space_group_name_H-M   'P 1'
#
loop_
_entity.id
_entity.type
_entity.pdbx_description
1 polymer ?
#
loop_
_entity_poly.entity_id
_entity_poly.type
_entity_poly.pdbx_seq_one_letter_code
_entity_poly.pdbx_strand_id
1 'polypeptide(L)'
;MPDLITIPGIPELWTHTKGDPRITIAILDGSADTERACFQGANLTRLQPYWQEEPAPIEPQYVELFWQIEALEKQKADLKKELKNNSDNTDSEDLDEHTAVQALKQEIEAIQKQIPQPILHRLHCDFHATHIISTIVGQHGSPAPGIAPNCRAFNIPIDTSGEGDEFISPLNLSRAFNLALELGANIIHCAACHPTQTGIAHDLIARAVRQCQDNNILVVAPGGNDKGECWCIPAVLPGVLTVGAMRDDEQPFKFSNYGGNYESEGVLAFGENILGAQPGTDEPARKKGTSCAAPIVTGTAALLMSMQLQRGEKPNAEAIRTAILNSAIPCNPEEVEEPERCLRGKLNIPGAFELLTGELLTGINQPEIAPVLATSVAVSGINYREAEPPNFRSQVQPGNENHEPGNENHEPGNENMEALPLIEIGASYQLQPFLANSVLPAATATIAPNTVQNLELSAMNNYMTADGVTASQKSNLVYALGTLGYDFGTEARRDTFKQLMPGVNIDGTLVPANPYDARQMVDYLGENLSEAKALIWTLNIELTPVYAIEPVGAFAADIYETLQLILAGQVEPENSEDYIERASIPGKLTDRTVKLFSGQVVPVISVQNTRGMYGWKVNNLVSSALQTVSSEAGEANEEGMRRSLASFLKRIYFDLRNLGQTSRDRALNFAATNAFQAASTFAEAVARGMELDSIEVEKSPFCRLDSDCWDVKLKFFDPENSRRAKKVFRFTIDVRDPMPVTLGEVRSWSVPK
;
A
#
# COMPACT_ATOMS: atom_id res chain seq x y z
N MET A 1 6.07 -22.44 28.14
CA MET A 1 6.35 -23.11 26.86
C MET A 1 5.66 -22.30 25.79
N PRO A 2 6.35 -22.00 24.67
CA PRO A 2 6.78 -23.11 23.82
C PRO A 2 8.28 -23.20 23.56
N ASP A 3 8.76 -24.45 23.57
CA ASP A 3 9.73 -24.89 22.57
C ASP A 3 8.93 -25.16 21.28
N LEU A 4 9.49 -24.96 20.09
CA LEU A 4 8.72 -24.96 18.84
C LEU A 4 7.84 -26.22 18.63
N ILE A 5 8.27 -27.37 19.17
CA ILE A 5 7.55 -28.65 19.17
C ILE A 5 6.25 -28.66 20.00
N THR A 6 5.93 -27.60 20.75
CA THR A 6 4.67 -27.45 21.51
C THR A 6 3.75 -26.36 20.97
N ILE A 7 4.07 -25.78 19.80
CA ILE A 7 3.15 -24.93 19.03
C ILE A 7 2.22 -25.85 18.21
N PRO A 8 0.88 -25.75 18.36
CA PRO A 8 -0.05 -26.65 17.65
C PRO A 8 0.13 -26.63 16.13
N GLY A 9 0.31 -27.81 15.54
CA GLY A 9 0.50 -27.99 14.10
C GLY A 9 1.95 -27.91 13.61
N ILE A 10 2.92 -27.41 14.39
CA ILE A 10 4.34 -27.44 14.01
C ILE A 10 4.89 -28.89 13.94
N PRO A 11 4.68 -29.76 14.96
CA PRO A 11 5.14 -31.15 14.89
C PRO A 11 4.55 -31.92 13.71
N GLU A 12 3.27 -31.72 13.43
CA GLU A 12 2.53 -32.38 12.34
C GLU A 12 3.03 -31.87 10.98
N LEU A 13 3.17 -30.55 10.80
CA LEU A 13 3.70 -29.96 9.57
C LEU A 13 5.14 -30.41 9.28
N TRP A 14 5.96 -30.60 10.32
CA TRP A 14 7.29 -31.19 10.23
C TRP A 14 7.34 -32.66 9.77
N THR A 15 6.21 -33.39 9.81
CA THR A 15 6.12 -34.73 9.19
C THR A 15 6.00 -34.66 7.67
N HIS A 16 5.43 -33.57 7.13
CA HIS A 16 5.35 -33.30 5.70
C HIS A 16 6.64 -32.64 5.19
N THR A 17 7.12 -31.58 5.85
CA THR A 17 8.33 -30.86 5.42
C THR A 17 9.03 -30.08 6.53
N LYS A 18 10.34 -29.92 6.39
CA LYS A 18 11.18 -29.03 7.23
C LYS A 18 11.76 -27.84 6.44
N GLY A 19 11.14 -27.57 5.29
CA GLY A 19 11.61 -26.60 4.31
C GLY A 19 12.12 -27.25 3.03
N ASP A 20 12.12 -26.49 1.95
CA ASP A 20 12.71 -26.84 0.67
C ASP A 20 13.74 -25.76 0.29
N PRO A 21 14.97 -26.11 -0.14
CA PRO A 21 16.03 -25.14 -0.40
C PRO A 21 15.75 -24.23 -1.60
N ARG A 22 14.67 -24.48 -2.37
CA ARG A 22 14.15 -23.56 -3.39
C ARG A 22 13.35 -22.39 -2.78
N ILE A 23 12.82 -22.53 -1.56
CA ILE A 23 12.18 -21.43 -0.83
C ILE A 23 13.26 -20.55 -0.21
N THR A 24 13.28 -19.29 -0.61
CA THR A 24 14.24 -18.28 -0.17
C THR A 24 13.58 -17.28 0.78
N ILE A 25 14.14 -17.13 1.98
CA ILE A 25 13.71 -16.18 3.01
C ILE A 25 14.76 -15.07 3.11
N ALA A 26 14.39 -13.82 2.89
CA ALA A 26 15.24 -12.66 3.20
C ALA A 26 14.85 -12.11 4.58
N ILE A 27 15.83 -11.80 5.42
CA ILE A 27 15.64 -11.45 6.83
C ILE A 27 16.38 -10.13 7.10
N LEU A 28 15.61 -9.05 7.20
CA LEU A 28 16.05 -7.67 7.38
C LEU A 28 16.09 -7.37 8.88
N ASP A 29 17.29 -7.35 9.45
CA ASP A 29 17.56 -7.27 10.90
C ASP A 29 19.01 -6.78 11.13
N GLY A 30 19.58 -6.91 12.32
CA GLY A 30 21.02 -6.73 12.55
C GLY A 30 21.91 -7.80 11.89
N SER A 31 23.19 -7.81 12.24
CA SER A 31 24.18 -8.78 11.73
C SER A 31 24.19 -10.04 12.60
N ALA A 32 23.56 -11.12 12.13
CA ALA A 32 23.54 -12.37 12.88
C ALA A 32 24.93 -13.01 13.01
N ASP A 33 25.20 -13.59 14.18
CA ASP A 33 26.39 -14.40 14.42
C ASP A 33 26.21 -15.81 13.86
N THR A 34 26.62 -15.97 12.60
CA THR A 34 26.44 -17.21 11.82
C THR A 34 27.37 -18.36 12.23
N GLU A 35 28.25 -18.18 13.23
CA GLU A 35 29.21 -19.22 13.65
C GLU A 35 28.61 -20.23 14.66
N ARG A 36 27.41 -19.97 15.19
CA ARG A 36 26.73 -20.86 16.15
C ARG A 36 26.48 -22.26 15.60
N ALA A 37 26.55 -23.24 16.50
CA ALA A 37 26.19 -24.63 16.26
C ALA A 37 24.78 -24.79 15.65
N CYS A 38 23.85 -23.88 15.94
CA CYS A 38 22.52 -23.89 15.34
C CYS A 38 22.48 -23.56 13.83
N PHE A 39 23.51 -22.92 13.28
CA PHE A 39 23.60 -22.62 11.84
C PHE A 39 24.50 -23.61 11.08
N GLN A 40 25.15 -24.56 11.76
CA GLN A 40 26.01 -25.56 11.12
C GLN A 40 25.18 -26.52 10.25
N GLY A 41 25.22 -26.30 8.93
CA GLY A 41 24.42 -27.02 7.94
C GLY A 41 23.19 -26.27 7.43
N ALA A 42 22.85 -25.12 8.02
CA ALA A 42 21.81 -24.24 7.49
C ALA A 42 22.24 -23.61 6.15
N ASN A 43 21.30 -23.45 5.21
CA ASN A 43 21.54 -22.73 3.96
C ASN A 43 21.38 -21.21 4.17
N LEU A 44 22.14 -20.68 5.14
CA LEU A 44 22.12 -19.29 5.58
C LEU A 44 23.32 -18.52 5.00
N THR A 45 23.10 -17.29 4.56
CA THR A 45 24.18 -16.38 4.13
C THR A 45 23.92 -14.98 4.70
N ARG A 46 24.86 -14.45 5.49
CA ARG A 46 24.88 -13.02 5.83
C ARG A 46 25.50 -12.25 4.66
N LEU A 47 24.83 -11.19 4.23
CA LEU A 47 25.29 -10.32 3.14
C LEU A 47 25.89 -9.03 3.71
N GLN A 48 26.85 -8.43 2.99
CA GLN A 48 27.21 -7.03 3.18
C GLN A 48 26.31 -6.17 2.28
N PRO A 49 25.48 -5.26 2.82
CA PRO A 49 24.64 -4.39 2.01
C PRO A 49 25.49 -3.40 1.20
N TYR A 50 25.25 -3.29 -0.10
CA TYR A 50 26.09 -2.50 -1.02
C TYR A 50 26.07 -0.98 -0.78
N TRP A 51 25.20 -0.51 0.11
CA TRP A 51 25.04 0.90 0.49
C TRP A 51 25.62 1.24 1.87
N GLN A 52 26.23 0.26 2.54
CA GLN A 52 26.87 0.39 3.86
C GLN A 52 28.34 -0.04 3.76
N GLU A 53 29.21 0.61 4.52
CA GLU A 53 30.60 0.19 4.67
C GLU A 53 30.67 -1.11 5.50
N GLU A 54 31.73 -1.91 5.31
CA GLU A 54 31.90 -3.16 6.07
C GLU A 54 32.18 -2.79 7.54
N PRO A 55 31.30 -3.17 8.49
CA PRO A 55 31.38 -2.65 9.84
C PRO A 55 32.49 -3.34 10.63
N ALA A 56 33.23 -2.56 11.42
CA ALA A 56 34.33 -3.09 12.24
C ALA A 56 33.83 -4.26 13.13
N PRO A 57 34.58 -5.38 13.24
CA PRO A 57 34.22 -6.49 14.11
C PRO A 57 34.03 -6.03 15.56
N ILE A 58 33.00 -6.57 16.22
CA ILE A 58 32.75 -6.29 17.64
C ILE A 58 33.74 -7.13 18.46
N GLU A 59 34.53 -6.47 19.32
CA GLU A 59 35.48 -7.16 20.18
C GLU A 59 34.75 -8.06 21.20
N PRO A 60 35.21 -9.31 21.47
CA PRO A 60 34.51 -10.24 22.36
C PRO A 60 34.19 -9.69 23.76
N GLN A 61 35.04 -8.81 24.30
CA GLN A 61 34.81 -8.14 25.59
C GLN A 61 33.50 -7.34 25.63
N TYR A 62 33.04 -6.77 24.51
CA TYR A 62 31.76 -6.05 24.46
C TYR A 62 30.57 -7.02 24.40
N VAL A 63 30.74 -8.20 23.81
CA VAL A 63 29.74 -9.29 23.84
C VAL A 63 29.60 -9.83 25.27
N GLU A 64 30.72 -10.02 25.98
CA GLU A 64 30.73 -10.45 27.39
C GLU A 64 30.05 -9.44 28.32
N LEU A 65 30.28 -8.14 28.13
CA LEU A 65 29.57 -7.08 28.87
C LEU A 65 28.07 -7.04 28.51
N PHE A 66 27.70 -7.36 27.27
CA PHE A 66 26.30 -7.40 26.85
C PHE A 66 25.52 -8.60 27.42
N TRP A 67 26.15 -9.77 27.57
CA TRP A 67 25.56 -10.88 28.33
C TRP A 67 25.27 -10.51 29.79
N GLN A 68 26.14 -9.72 30.43
CA GLN A 68 25.92 -9.24 31.80
C GLN A 68 24.71 -8.30 31.85
N ILE A 69 24.55 -7.40 30.86
CA ILE A 69 23.36 -6.55 30.71
C ILE A 69 22.09 -7.41 30.55
N GLU A 70 22.07 -8.39 29.65
CA GLU A 70 20.91 -9.27 29.41
C GLU A 70 20.56 -10.12 30.64
N ALA A 71 21.57 -10.62 31.38
CA ALA A 71 21.36 -11.36 32.63
C ALA A 71 20.75 -10.49 33.74
N LEU A 72 21.24 -9.25 33.90
CA LEU A 72 20.71 -8.29 34.87
C LEU A 72 19.33 -7.76 34.46
N GLU A 73 19.06 -7.53 33.17
CA GLU A 73 17.72 -7.21 32.65
C GLU A 73 16.73 -8.34 32.98
N LYS A 74 17.13 -9.60 32.78
CA LYS A 74 16.32 -10.76 33.18
C LYS A 74 16.08 -10.78 34.69
N GLN A 75 17.13 -10.68 35.52
CA GLN A 75 17.00 -10.66 36.99
C GLN A 75 16.06 -9.53 37.46
N LYS A 76 16.15 -8.34 36.86
CA LYS A 76 15.29 -7.19 37.13
C LYS A 76 13.84 -7.43 36.68
N ALA A 77 13.61 -8.18 35.59
CA ALA A 77 12.28 -8.55 35.11
C ALA A 77 11.64 -9.63 35.98
N ASP A 78 12.41 -10.64 36.40
CA ASP A 78 11.96 -11.71 37.29
C ASP A 78 11.63 -11.15 38.68
N LEU A 79 12.51 -10.31 39.27
CA LEU A 79 12.25 -9.60 40.53
C LEU A 79 10.95 -8.75 40.43
N LYS A 80 10.76 -7.97 39.36
CA LYS A 80 9.51 -7.22 39.15
C LYS A 80 8.26 -8.09 39.08
N LYS A 81 8.38 -9.35 38.65
CA LYS A 81 7.27 -10.32 38.60
C LYS A 81 6.98 -10.88 39.99
N GLU A 82 8.01 -11.20 40.77
CA GLU A 82 7.87 -11.64 42.17
C GLU A 82 7.22 -10.54 43.04
N LEU A 83 7.72 -9.32 42.97
CA LEU A 83 7.16 -8.16 43.68
C LEU A 83 5.67 -7.95 43.37
N LYS A 84 5.30 -7.97 42.08
CA LYS A 84 3.89 -7.82 41.66
C LYS A 84 2.99 -8.97 42.14
N ASN A 85 3.52 -10.19 42.27
CA ASN A 85 2.76 -11.31 42.79
C ASN A 85 2.57 -11.25 44.32
N ASN A 86 3.44 -10.53 45.03
CA ASN A 86 3.36 -10.35 46.48
C ASN A 86 2.44 -9.18 46.88
N SER A 87 2.36 -8.13 46.05
CA SER A 87 1.58 -6.91 46.34
C SER A 87 0.06 -7.10 46.48
N ASP A 88 -0.49 -8.24 46.04
CA ASP A 88 -1.93 -8.56 46.15
C ASP A 88 -2.39 -8.89 47.60
N ASN A 89 -1.55 -8.70 48.64
CA ASN A 89 -1.90 -9.03 50.04
C ASN A 89 -1.69 -7.92 51.10
N THR A 90 -1.03 -6.80 50.82
CA THR A 90 -0.77 -5.73 51.83
C THR A 90 -0.71 -4.33 51.23
N ASP A 91 -1.50 -3.41 51.79
CA ASP A 91 -1.44 -1.96 51.51
C ASP A 91 -0.22 -1.30 52.19
N SER A 92 1.01 -1.73 51.86
CA SER A 92 2.27 -1.13 52.30
C SER A 92 3.20 -0.82 51.12
N GLU A 93 3.50 0.46 50.90
CA GLU A 93 4.47 0.91 49.90
C GLU A 93 5.91 0.68 50.42
N ASP A 94 6.42 -0.54 50.27
CA ASP A 94 7.71 -0.92 50.83
C ASP A 94 8.91 -0.33 50.06
N LEU A 95 9.50 0.71 50.65
CA LEU A 95 10.62 1.52 50.12
C LEU A 95 11.88 0.70 49.75
N ASP A 96 12.11 -0.43 50.41
CA ASP A 96 13.26 -1.30 50.16
C ASP A 96 13.11 -2.07 48.82
N GLU A 97 11.89 -2.40 48.39
CA GLU A 97 11.64 -3.15 47.15
C GLU A 97 11.96 -2.31 45.89
N HIS A 98 11.58 -1.03 45.92
CA HIS A 98 11.99 -0.06 44.89
C HIS A 98 13.51 0.11 44.82
N THR A 99 14.19 0.00 45.97
CA THR A 99 15.65 0.17 46.07
C THR A 99 16.41 -0.95 45.37
N ALA A 100 15.97 -2.21 45.49
CA ALA A 100 16.60 -3.36 44.81
C ALA A 100 16.48 -3.29 43.28
N VAL A 101 15.29 -2.96 42.76
CA VAL A 101 15.04 -2.78 41.32
C VAL A 101 15.86 -1.62 40.75
N GLN A 102 16.01 -0.54 41.52
CA GLN A 102 16.81 0.63 41.13
C GLN A 102 18.32 0.34 41.17
N ALA A 103 18.81 -0.49 42.09
CA ALA A 103 20.21 -0.92 42.12
C ALA A 103 20.59 -1.70 40.85
N LEU A 104 19.78 -2.70 40.45
CA LEU A 104 19.98 -3.43 39.20
C LEU A 104 19.96 -2.51 37.97
N LYS A 105 19.11 -1.47 37.97
CA LYS A 105 19.12 -0.45 36.90
C LYS A 105 20.44 0.34 36.86
N GLN A 106 20.96 0.76 38.02
CA GLN A 106 22.22 1.48 38.12
C GLN A 106 23.42 0.62 37.68
N GLU A 107 23.39 -0.68 37.96
CA GLU A 107 24.41 -1.64 37.54
C GLU A 107 24.41 -1.83 36.00
N ILE A 108 23.24 -2.05 35.40
CA ILE A 108 23.07 -2.10 33.94
C ILE A 108 23.58 -0.79 33.28
N GLU A 109 23.18 0.36 33.82
CA GLU A 109 23.66 1.67 33.35
C GLU A 109 25.17 1.88 33.55
N ALA A 110 25.83 1.16 34.46
CA ALA A 110 27.28 1.23 34.68
C ALA A 110 28.06 0.29 33.74
N ILE A 111 27.45 -0.83 33.32
CA ILE A 111 28.01 -1.72 32.29
C ILE A 111 27.85 -1.10 30.90
N GLN A 112 26.68 -0.54 30.58
CA GLN A 112 26.45 0.17 29.32
C GLN A 112 27.44 1.31 29.06
N LYS A 113 27.89 2.01 30.11
CA LYS A 113 28.90 3.10 30.01
C LYS A 113 30.32 2.61 29.70
N GLN A 114 30.58 1.30 29.74
CA GLN A 114 31.85 0.70 29.32
C GLN A 114 31.85 0.30 27.83
N ILE A 115 30.69 0.29 27.18
CA ILE A 115 30.52 -0.07 25.77
C ILE A 115 30.37 1.22 24.94
N PRO A 116 31.18 1.45 23.88
CA PRO A 116 30.99 2.57 22.97
C PRO A 116 29.58 2.54 22.35
N GLN A 117 28.88 3.67 22.31
CA GLN A 117 27.45 3.70 21.99
C GLN A 117 27.07 3.07 20.63
N PRO A 118 27.83 3.25 19.53
CA PRO A 118 27.52 2.54 18.27
C PRO A 118 27.69 1.02 18.38
N ILE A 119 28.67 0.55 19.17
CA ILE A 119 28.84 -0.89 19.45
C ILE A 119 27.67 -1.40 20.31
N LEU A 120 27.19 -0.60 21.26
CA LEU A 120 26.01 -0.96 22.07
C LEU A 120 24.74 -1.07 21.21
N HIS A 121 24.51 -0.13 20.27
CA HIS A 121 23.36 -0.21 19.36
C HIS A 121 23.43 -1.46 18.48
N ARG A 122 24.58 -1.70 17.84
CA ARG A 122 24.81 -2.92 17.05
C ARG A 122 24.66 -4.19 17.87
N LEU A 123 25.12 -4.23 19.13
CA LEU A 123 24.91 -5.39 20.00
C LEU A 123 23.42 -5.68 20.23
N HIS A 124 22.58 -4.67 20.44
CA HIS A 124 21.13 -4.89 20.50
C HIS A 124 20.59 -5.50 19.19
N CYS A 125 21.01 -4.99 18.03
CA CYS A 125 20.58 -5.46 16.71
C CYS A 125 21.12 -6.88 16.37
N ASP A 126 22.38 -7.17 16.69
CA ASP A 126 23.05 -8.45 16.40
C ASP A 126 22.54 -9.57 17.33
N PHE A 127 22.26 -9.26 18.60
CA PHE A 127 21.54 -10.18 19.51
C PHE A 127 20.09 -10.41 19.09
N HIS A 128 19.43 -9.40 18.51
CA HIS A 128 18.09 -9.55 17.96
C HIS A 128 18.12 -10.50 16.74
N ALA A 129 18.90 -10.15 15.71
CA ALA A 129 19.04 -10.92 14.47
C ALA A 129 19.44 -12.38 14.69
N THR A 130 20.43 -12.63 15.54
CA THR A 130 20.89 -14.01 15.84
C THR A 130 19.78 -14.84 16.45
N HIS A 131 18.96 -14.26 17.33
CA HIS A 131 17.80 -14.90 17.93
C HIS A 131 16.72 -15.18 16.86
N ILE A 132 16.27 -14.14 16.14
CA ILE A 132 15.21 -14.24 15.12
C ILE A 132 15.56 -15.27 14.03
N ILE A 133 16.78 -15.23 13.51
CA ILE A 133 17.23 -16.11 12.43
C ILE A 133 17.37 -17.56 12.90
N SER A 134 17.75 -17.80 14.16
CA SER A 134 17.76 -19.15 14.73
C SER A 134 16.35 -19.74 14.84
N THR A 135 15.34 -18.94 15.24
CA THR A 135 13.93 -19.37 15.28
C THR A 135 13.39 -19.75 13.90
N ILE A 136 13.94 -19.17 12.82
CA ILE A 136 13.54 -19.51 11.44
C ILE A 136 14.33 -20.71 10.89
N VAL A 137 15.68 -20.69 10.90
CA VAL A 137 16.51 -21.70 10.18
C VAL A 137 17.51 -22.48 11.05
N GLY A 138 17.41 -22.39 12.37
CA GLY A 138 18.23 -23.17 13.29
C GLY A 138 18.06 -24.68 13.08
N GLN A 139 19.16 -25.43 13.01
CA GLN A 139 19.13 -26.84 12.65
C GLN A 139 18.56 -27.72 13.77
N HIS A 140 17.76 -28.72 13.40
CA HIS A 140 17.18 -29.66 14.37
C HIS A 140 18.27 -30.51 15.03
N GLY A 141 18.21 -30.64 16.36
CA GLY A 141 19.23 -31.32 17.15
C GLY A 141 20.40 -30.42 17.59
N SER A 142 20.40 -29.15 17.17
CA SER A 142 21.26 -28.10 17.75
C SER A 142 20.63 -27.49 19.02
N PRO A 143 21.34 -26.61 19.76
CA PRO A 143 20.80 -25.93 20.94
C PRO A 143 19.62 -24.99 20.66
N ALA A 144 19.50 -24.47 19.44
CA ALA A 144 18.43 -23.56 19.01
C ALA A 144 17.83 -24.05 17.68
N PRO A 145 16.91 -25.04 17.71
CA PRO A 145 16.19 -25.48 16.51
C PRO A 145 15.19 -24.41 16.06
N GLY A 146 15.07 -24.21 14.75
CA GLY A 146 14.12 -23.32 14.08
C GLY A 146 13.02 -24.08 13.34
N ILE A 147 12.07 -23.35 12.77
CA ILE A 147 10.88 -23.94 12.10
C ILE A 147 11.18 -24.48 10.70
N ALA A 148 11.98 -23.78 9.90
CA ALA A 148 12.22 -24.07 8.49
C ALA A 148 13.72 -24.27 8.17
N PRO A 149 14.41 -25.20 8.87
CA PRO A 149 15.87 -25.40 8.79
C PRO A 149 16.40 -25.71 7.37
N ASN A 150 15.57 -26.27 6.49
CA ASN A 150 15.98 -26.69 5.15
C ASN A 150 15.72 -25.61 4.08
N CYS A 151 15.08 -24.50 4.42
CA CYS A 151 14.90 -23.37 3.51
C CYS A 151 16.23 -22.62 3.30
N ARG A 152 16.33 -21.85 2.21
CA ARG A 152 17.43 -20.91 1.99
C ARG A 152 17.14 -19.61 2.75
N ALA A 153 18.14 -19.05 3.42
CA ALA A 153 18.01 -17.79 4.13
C ALA A 153 19.12 -16.79 3.79
N PHE A 154 18.76 -15.52 3.66
CA PHE A 154 19.66 -14.39 3.60
C PHE A 154 19.43 -13.48 4.80
N ASN A 155 20.47 -13.24 5.61
CA ASN A 155 20.48 -12.13 6.55
C ASN A 155 20.98 -10.89 5.81
N ILE A 156 20.13 -9.87 5.74
CA ILE A 156 20.43 -8.55 5.20
C ILE A 156 20.51 -7.61 6.41
N PRO A 157 21.71 -7.23 6.87
CA PRO A 157 21.88 -6.17 7.85
C PRO A 157 21.16 -4.88 7.40
N ILE A 158 20.46 -4.23 8.33
CA ILE A 158 19.86 -2.90 8.10
C ILE A 158 20.44 -1.82 9.03
N ASP A 159 21.00 -2.22 10.18
CA ASP A 159 21.98 -1.46 10.96
C ASP A 159 23.37 -2.10 10.78
N THR A 160 24.37 -1.26 10.51
CA THR A 160 25.79 -1.67 10.43
C THR A 160 26.71 -0.66 11.11
N SER A 161 26.36 0.62 11.07
CA SER A 161 27.13 1.70 11.69
C SER A 161 26.99 1.72 13.22
N GLY A 162 25.81 1.36 13.75
CA GLY A 162 25.41 1.66 15.11
C GLY A 162 25.01 3.12 15.34
N GLU A 163 24.92 3.94 14.29
CA GLU A 163 24.45 5.32 14.38
C GLU A 163 22.91 5.40 14.32
N GLY A 164 22.35 6.45 14.93
CA GLY A 164 20.92 6.55 15.23
C GLY A 164 20.00 6.42 14.00
N ASP A 165 18.84 5.81 14.23
CA ASP A 165 17.77 5.55 13.26
C ASP A 165 18.15 4.71 12.02
N GLU A 166 19.38 4.18 11.91
CA GLU A 166 19.78 3.41 10.71
C GLU A 166 18.89 2.17 10.49
N PHE A 167 18.60 1.42 11.55
CA PHE A 167 17.73 0.24 11.56
C PHE A 167 16.30 0.51 11.06
N ILE A 168 15.82 1.75 11.18
CA ILE A 168 14.47 2.18 10.78
C ILE A 168 14.48 3.18 9.61
N SER A 169 15.64 3.39 8.98
CA SER A 169 15.84 4.39 7.93
C SER A 169 15.00 4.06 6.69
N PRO A 170 14.09 4.96 6.24
CA PRO A 170 13.23 4.68 5.08
C PRO A 170 13.99 4.42 3.78
N LEU A 171 15.22 4.93 3.65
CA LEU A 171 16.08 4.68 2.50
C LEU A 171 16.74 3.30 2.58
N ASN A 172 17.28 2.92 3.75
CA ASN A 172 17.95 1.62 3.91
C ASN A 172 16.94 0.47 3.89
N LEU A 173 15.77 0.63 4.52
CA LEU A 173 14.67 -0.34 4.41
C LEU A 173 14.22 -0.52 2.96
N SER A 174 14.01 0.58 2.21
CA SER A 174 13.64 0.50 0.79
C SER A 174 14.69 -0.24 -0.05
N ARG A 175 15.99 0.02 0.18
CA ARG A 175 17.10 -0.71 -0.46
C ARG A 175 17.11 -2.19 -0.08
N ALA A 176 16.86 -2.53 1.18
CA ALA A 176 16.83 -3.90 1.68
C ALA A 176 15.66 -4.72 1.12
N PHE A 177 14.47 -4.11 0.97
CA PHE A 177 13.35 -4.71 0.23
C PHE A 177 13.69 -4.97 -1.24
N ASN A 178 14.32 -4.00 -1.93
CA ASN A 178 14.71 -4.18 -3.33
C ASN A 178 15.81 -5.25 -3.49
N LEU A 179 16.80 -5.31 -2.58
CA LEU A 179 17.82 -6.35 -2.57
C LEU A 179 17.19 -7.74 -2.32
N ALA A 180 16.22 -7.86 -1.42
CA ALA A 180 15.50 -9.11 -1.18
C ALA A 180 14.73 -9.60 -2.43
N LEU A 181 14.12 -8.68 -3.19
CA LEU A 181 13.50 -8.95 -4.49
C LEU A 181 14.55 -9.41 -5.53
N GLU A 182 15.69 -8.73 -5.64
CA GLU A 182 16.78 -9.11 -6.56
C GLU A 182 17.39 -10.48 -6.24
N LEU A 183 17.42 -10.87 -4.95
CA LEU A 183 17.85 -12.18 -4.48
C LEU A 183 16.83 -13.31 -4.75
N GLY A 184 15.63 -12.96 -5.24
CA GLY A 184 14.55 -13.92 -5.52
C GLY A 184 13.89 -14.49 -4.27
N ALA A 185 13.76 -13.68 -3.21
CA ALA A 185 13.04 -14.08 -2.00
C ALA A 185 11.58 -14.48 -2.30
N ASN A 186 11.07 -15.50 -1.63
CA ASN A 186 9.64 -15.84 -1.60
C ASN A 186 8.96 -15.26 -0.35
N ILE A 187 9.74 -15.07 0.71
CA ILE A 187 9.30 -14.48 1.97
C ILE A 187 10.34 -13.43 2.40
N ILE A 188 9.87 -12.27 2.82
CA ILE A 188 10.65 -11.22 3.47
C ILE A 188 10.19 -11.10 4.91
N HIS A 189 11.08 -11.43 5.84
CA HIS A 189 10.93 -11.10 7.24
C HIS A 189 11.55 -9.71 7.47
N CYS A 190 10.75 -8.73 7.86
CA CYS A 190 11.24 -7.42 8.25
C CYS A 190 11.13 -7.28 9.77
N ALA A 191 12.26 -7.27 10.48
CA ALA A 191 12.30 -7.09 11.93
C ALA A 191 12.04 -5.63 12.35
N ALA A 192 12.26 -4.67 11.46
CA ALA A 192 12.12 -3.25 11.74
C ALA A 192 10.68 -2.83 12.03
N CYS A 193 10.52 -2.05 13.09
CA CYS A 193 9.34 -1.22 13.35
C CYS A 193 9.77 0.24 13.26
N HIS A 194 9.38 0.94 12.19
CA HIS A 194 9.44 2.40 12.15
C HIS A 194 8.08 2.94 12.64
N PRO A 195 7.99 3.61 13.81
CA PRO A 195 6.71 3.97 14.42
C PRO A 195 5.88 4.96 13.59
N THR A 196 4.56 4.80 13.59
CA THR A 196 3.59 5.72 12.99
C THR A 196 2.27 5.74 13.77
N GLN A 197 1.60 6.90 13.79
CA GLN A 197 0.24 7.05 14.35
C GLN A 197 -0.84 7.15 13.26
N THR A 198 -0.46 7.13 11.98
CA THR A 198 -1.39 7.30 10.84
C THR A 198 -1.53 6.04 9.98
N GLY A 199 -0.63 5.06 10.16
CA GLY A 199 -0.51 3.91 9.27
C GLY A 199 0.14 4.22 7.92
N ILE A 200 0.47 5.49 7.65
CA ILE A 200 1.10 5.94 6.42
C ILE A 200 2.62 5.78 6.56
N ALA A 201 3.26 5.17 5.55
CA ALA A 201 4.71 5.09 5.43
C ALA A 201 5.25 6.13 4.44
N HIS A 202 6.56 6.37 4.51
CA HIS A 202 7.29 7.01 3.43
C HIS A 202 7.18 6.21 2.12
N ASP A 203 6.94 6.91 1.00
CA ASP A 203 6.81 6.37 -0.37
C ASP A 203 7.95 5.43 -0.82
N LEU A 204 9.14 5.54 -0.23
CA LEU A 204 10.27 4.65 -0.50
C LEU A 204 10.03 3.24 0.06
N ILE A 205 9.51 3.13 1.29
CA ILE A 205 9.15 1.83 1.88
C ILE A 205 7.86 1.32 1.23
N ALA A 206 6.84 2.17 1.11
CA ALA A 206 5.53 1.79 0.58
C ALA A 206 5.63 1.21 -0.85
N ARG A 207 6.43 1.82 -1.73
CA ARG A 207 6.66 1.28 -3.08
C ARG A 207 7.49 0.01 -3.08
N ALA A 208 8.53 -0.11 -2.25
CA ALA A 208 9.37 -1.31 -2.21
C ALA A 208 8.61 -2.53 -1.66
N VAL A 209 7.83 -2.35 -0.59
CA VAL A 209 6.92 -3.38 -0.04
C VAL A 209 5.89 -3.81 -1.09
N ARG A 210 5.24 -2.84 -1.75
CA ARG A 210 4.29 -3.13 -2.83
C ARG A 210 4.93 -3.84 -4.02
N GLN A 211 6.14 -3.44 -4.43
CA GLN A 211 6.88 -4.09 -5.51
C GLN A 211 7.22 -5.55 -5.17
N CYS A 212 7.47 -5.88 -3.89
CA CYS A 212 7.63 -7.26 -3.45
C CYS A 212 6.31 -8.04 -3.57
N GLN A 213 5.19 -7.46 -3.11
CA GLN A 213 3.85 -8.07 -3.21
C GLN A 213 3.42 -8.29 -4.67
N ASP A 214 3.60 -7.30 -5.53
CA ASP A 214 3.33 -7.37 -6.99
C ASP A 214 4.20 -8.45 -7.69
N ASN A 215 5.31 -8.86 -7.09
CA ASN A 215 6.18 -9.97 -7.53
C ASN A 215 5.91 -11.31 -6.78
N ASN A 216 4.77 -11.44 -6.08
CA ASN A 216 4.38 -12.65 -5.33
C ASN A 216 5.39 -13.04 -4.22
N ILE A 217 5.90 -12.03 -3.49
CA ILE A 217 6.73 -12.19 -2.30
C ILE A 217 5.88 -11.85 -1.06
N LEU A 218 5.85 -12.76 -0.07
CA LEU A 218 5.16 -12.53 1.20
C LEU A 218 6.02 -11.65 2.11
N VAL A 219 5.49 -10.52 2.57
CA VAL A 219 6.14 -9.71 3.62
C VAL A 219 5.51 -10.04 4.98
N VAL A 220 6.35 -10.35 5.96
CA VAL A 220 5.96 -10.63 7.36
C VAL A 220 6.70 -9.65 8.28
N ALA A 221 5.99 -9.03 9.22
CA ALA A 221 6.58 -8.04 10.13
C ALA A 221 5.91 -8.03 11.52
N PRO A 222 6.64 -7.68 12.60
CA PRO A 222 6.10 -7.61 13.95
C PRO A 222 5.22 -6.36 14.13
N GLY A 223 4.12 -6.49 14.89
CA GLY A 223 3.18 -5.39 15.14
C GLY A 223 3.73 -4.25 16.00
N GLY A 224 4.76 -4.50 16.83
CA GLY A 224 5.36 -3.56 17.78
C GLY A 224 4.93 -3.80 19.23
N ASN A 225 5.64 -3.17 20.17
CA ASN A 225 5.62 -3.52 21.61
C ASN A 225 5.19 -2.32 22.50
N ASP A 226 4.40 -1.43 21.94
CA ASP A 226 4.11 -0.08 22.43
C ASP A 226 2.69 0.02 23.01
N LYS A 227 2.09 -1.12 23.36
CA LYS A 227 0.75 -1.30 23.98
C LYS A 227 -0.44 -0.92 23.10
N GLY A 228 -0.21 -0.48 21.86
CA GLY A 228 -1.18 0.18 20.99
C GLY A 228 -1.06 1.71 20.93
N GLU A 229 0.00 2.30 21.50
CA GLU A 229 0.26 3.75 21.43
C GLU A 229 0.71 4.21 20.01
N CYS A 230 1.12 3.25 19.16
CA CYS A 230 1.44 3.44 17.75
C CYS A 230 1.30 2.13 16.94
N TRP A 231 1.49 2.24 15.62
CA TRP A 231 1.70 1.13 14.69
C TRP A 231 3.12 1.16 14.11
N CYS A 232 3.52 0.08 13.43
CA CYS A 232 4.82 -0.07 12.80
C CYS A 232 4.70 -0.07 11.27
N ILE A 233 5.54 0.72 10.60
CA ILE A 233 5.93 0.44 9.22
C ILE A 233 7.05 -0.61 9.25
N PRO A 234 7.01 -1.68 8.43
CA PRO A 234 6.08 -1.93 7.34
C PRO A 234 4.81 -2.72 7.73
N ALA A 235 4.69 -3.24 8.95
CA ALA A 235 3.61 -4.15 9.36
C ALA A 235 2.19 -3.66 9.01
N VAL A 236 1.89 -2.38 9.23
CA VAL A 236 0.56 -1.80 9.02
C VAL A 236 0.25 -1.49 7.55
N LEU A 237 1.16 -1.75 6.61
CA LEU A 237 0.95 -1.52 5.19
C LEU A 237 0.08 -2.60 4.55
N PRO A 238 -0.86 -2.24 3.65
CA PRO A 238 -1.72 -3.19 2.96
C PRO A 238 -0.95 -4.35 2.34
N GLY A 239 -1.43 -5.58 2.55
CA GLY A 239 -0.83 -6.82 2.05
C GLY A 239 0.35 -7.36 2.88
N VAL A 240 0.74 -6.71 3.98
CA VAL A 240 1.78 -7.21 4.89
C VAL A 240 1.13 -8.11 5.95
N LEU A 241 1.74 -9.26 6.23
CA LEU A 241 1.29 -10.16 7.29
C LEU A 241 1.83 -9.66 8.63
N THR A 242 1.00 -8.93 9.38
CA THR A 242 1.34 -8.46 10.73
C THR A 242 1.36 -9.63 11.71
N VAL A 243 2.31 -9.61 12.65
CA VAL A 243 2.37 -10.59 13.75
C VAL A 243 2.38 -9.91 15.11
N GLY A 244 1.29 -10.11 15.86
CA GLY A 244 1.18 -9.75 17.27
C GLY A 244 1.66 -10.88 18.19
N ALA A 245 1.88 -10.57 19.47
CA ALA A 245 2.42 -11.51 20.45
C ALA A 245 1.37 -11.97 21.46
N MET A 246 1.23 -13.29 21.62
CA MET A 246 0.49 -13.91 22.72
C MET A 246 1.42 -14.65 23.70
N ARG A 247 0.92 -14.86 24.90
CA ARG A 247 1.60 -15.53 26.02
C ARG A 247 1.53 -17.06 25.93
N ASP A 248 2.23 -17.72 26.85
CA ASP A 248 2.15 -19.18 27.06
C ASP A 248 0.73 -19.66 27.46
N ASP A 249 -0.13 -18.76 27.96
CA ASP A 249 -1.56 -19.00 28.28
C ASP A 249 -2.51 -18.61 27.11
N GLU A 250 -1.97 -18.47 25.90
CA GLU A 250 -2.63 -18.05 24.64
C GLU A 250 -3.31 -16.66 24.66
N GLN A 251 -3.09 -15.85 25.68
CA GLN A 251 -3.69 -14.52 25.79
C GLN A 251 -2.79 -13.44 25.14
N PRO A 252 -3.36 -12.38 24.54
CA PRO A 252 -2.56 -11.29 23.97
C PRO A 252 -1.70 -10.61 25.04
N PHE A 253 -0.47 -10.23 24.67
CA PHE A 253 0.34 -9.37 25.53
C PHE A 253 -0.21 -7.94 25.56
N LYS A 254 -0.33 -7.34 26.75
CA LYS A 254 -0.71 -5.92 26.89
C LYS A 254 0.30 -4.93 26.29
N PHE A 255 1.48 -5.39 25.86
CA PHE A 255 2.42 -4.60 25.06
C PHE A 255 2.23 -4.73 23.54
N SER A 256 1.54 -5.77 23.05
CA SER A 256 1.39 -5.98 21.60
C SER A 256 0.52 -4.86 21.02
N ASN A 257 1.01 -4.17 20.00
CA ASN A 257 0.22 -3.19 19.26
C ASN A 257 -0.90 -3.90 18.48
N TYR A 258 -2.00 -3.18 18.26
CA TYR A 258 -3.26 -3.69 17.71
C TYR A 258 -4.03 -2.56 17.00
N GLY A 259 -5.18 -2.89 16.41
CA GLY A 259 -6.05 -1.91 15.74
C GLY A 259 -5.64 -1.57 14.30
N GLY A 260 -6.53 -0.92 13.55
CA GLY A 260 -6.28 -0.49 12.18
C GLY A 260 -6.10 -1.67 11.23
N ASN A 261 -5.15 -1.59 10.28
CA ASN A 261 -4.90 -2.69 9.34
C ASN A 261 -4.45 -3.99 10.04
N TYR A 262 -4.01 -3.95 11.30
CA TYR A 262 -3.68 -5.16 12.05
C TYR A 262 -4.92 -6.03 12.29
N GLU A 263 -6.11 -5.44 12.47
CA GLU A 263 -7.39 -6.16 12.63
C GLU A 263 -7.74 -7.01 11.39
N SER A 264 -7.35 -6.53 10.21
CA SER A 264 -7.69 -7.14 8.93
C SER A 264 -6.60 -8.04 8.35
N GLU A 265 -5.32 -7.76 8.65
CA GLU A 265 -4.14 -8.38 8.03
C GLU A 265 -3.10 -8.93 9.03
N GLY A 266 -3.44 -9.00 10.32
CA GLY A 266 -2.56 -9.53 11.37
C GLY A 266 -3.08 -10.77 12.08
N VAL A 267 -2.16 -11.58 12.63
CA VAL A 267 -2.43 -12.72 13.51
C VAL A 267 -1.61 -12.67 14.79
N LEU A 268 -2.08 -13.29 15.86
CA LEU A 268 -1.27 -13.59 17.05
C LEU A 268 -0.45 -14.87 16.83
N ALA A 269 0.81 -14.87 17.25
CA ALA A 269 1.60 -16.08 17.49
C ALA A 269 2.28 -16.01 18.87
N PHE A 270 2.76 -17.16 19.37
CA PHE A 270 3.45 -17.22 20.65
C PHE A 270 4.67 -16.28 20.65
N GLY A 271 4.70 -15.35 21.60
CA GLY A 271 5.76 -14.35 21.74
C GLY A 271 6.30 -14.31 23.16
N GLU A 272 6.11 -15.36 23.95
CA GLU A 272 6.65 -15.56 25.29
C GLU A 272 7.59 -16.77 25.31
N ASN A 273 8.66 -16.71 26.11
CA ASN A 273 9.60 -17.81 26.36
C ASN A 273 10.22 -18.48 25.12
N ILE A 274 10.24 -17.77 23.97
CA ILE A 274 10.73 -18.28 22.69
C ILE A 274 12.24 -18.49 22.77
N LEU A 275 12.67 -19.71 22.44
CA LEU A 275 14.07 -20.13 22.47
C LEU A 275 14.79 -19.75 21.18
N GLY A 276 16.00 -19.21 21.29
CA GLY A 276 16.85 -18.87 20.15
C GLY A 276 18.29 -18.59 20.55
N ALA A 277 19.21 -18.64 19.58
CA ALA A 277 20.63 -18.43 19.77
C ALA A 277 20.99 -16.95 20.05
N GLN A 278 22.27 -16.71 20.36
CA GLN A 278 22.82 -15.39 20.64
C GLN A 278 24.30 -15.29 20.19
N PRO A 279 24.85 -14.08 19.98
CA PRO A 279 26.27 -13.86 19.73
C PRO A 279 27.18 -14.44 20.83
N GLY A 280 28.42 -14.74 20.47
CA GLY A 280 29.48 -15.33 21.31
C GLY A 280 29.27 -16.75 21.87
N THR A 281 28.06 -17.31 22.01
CA THR A 281 27.83 -18.58 22.74
C THR A 281 26.74 -19.47 22.16
N ASP A 282 26.99 -20.79 22.16
CA ASP A 282 26.01 -21.82 21.78
C ASP A 282 24.92 -22.08 22.85
N GLU A 283 25.02 -21.47 24.04
CA GLU A 283 23.93 -21.49 25.02
C GLU A 283 22.77 -20.59 24.56
N PRO A 284 21.55 -21.13 24.33
CA PRO A 284 20.42 -20.37 23.82
C PRO A 284 19.76 -19.51 24.90
N ALA A 285 19.25 -18.35 24.50
CA ALA A 285 18.43 -17.48 25.35
C ALA A 285 16.93 -17.71 25.10
N ARG A 286 16.09 -17.38 26.09
CA ARG A 286 14.64 -17.24 25.89
C ARG A 286 14.27 -15.76 25.92
N LYS A 287 13.59 -15.27 24.87
CA LYS A 287 13.13 -13.88 24.75
C LYS A 287 11.60 -13.80 24.59
N LYS A 288 11.08 -12.58 24.56
CA LYS A 288 9.65 -12.26 24.38
C LYS A 288 9.46 -10.96 23.61
N GLY A 289 8.34 -10.83 22.91
CA GLY A 289 8.00 -9.66 22.08
C GLY A 289 7.33 -10.04 20.75
N THR A 290 6.75 -9.07 20.04
CA THR A 290 6.22 -9.29 18.69
C THR A 290 7.29 -9.77 17.72
N SER A 291 8.54 -9.31 17.89
CA SER A 291 9.68 -9.78 17.11
C SER A 291 10.01 -11.26 17.35
N CYS A 292 9.67 -11.82 18.51
CA CYS A 292 9.84 -13.25 18.78
C CYS A 292 8.70 -14.10 18.18
N ALA A 293 7.51 -13.51 18.01
CA ALA A 293 6.34 -14.15 17.39
C ALA A 293 6.43 -14.13 15.84
N ALA A 294 6.90 -13.03 15.25
CA ALA A 294 7.05 -12.88 13.80
C ALA A 294 7.84 -13.99 13.06
N PRO A 295 8.99 -14.50 13.55
CA PRO A 295 9.70 -15.62 12.91
C PRO A 295 8.90 -16.92 12.93
N ILE A 296 7.95 -17.10 13.86
CA ILE A 296 7.12 -18.32 13.91
C ILE A 296 6.19 -18.36 12.69
N VAL A 297 5.52 -17.24 12.40
CA VAL A 297 4.66 -17.10 11.21
C VAL A 297 5.50 -17.17 9.93
N THR A 298 6.69 -16.56 9.92
CA THR A 298 7.64 -16.61 8.80
C THR A 298 8.06 -18.04 8.46
N GLY A 299 8.48 -18.81 9.47
CA GLY A 299 8.86 -20.22 9.32
C GLY A 299 7.68 -21.09 8.89
N THR A 300 6.50 -20.88 9.49
CA THR A 300 5.26 -21.58 9.11
C THR A 300 4.92 -21.35 7.65
N ALA A 301 4.93 -20.09 7.19
CA ALA A 301 4.71 -19.74 5.79
C ALA A 301 5.75 -20.39 4.86
N ALA A 302 7.02 -20.47 5.27
CA ALA A 302 8.07 -21.12 4.49
C ALA A 302 7.86 -22.64 4.36
N LEU A 303 7.38 -23.31 5.42
CA LEU A 303 6.99 -24.72 5.35
C LEU A 303 5.79 -24.93 4.41
N LEU A 304 4.75 -24.08 4.49
CA LEU A 304 3.59 -24.19 3.60
C LEU A 304 3.95 -23.94 2.12
N MET A 305 4.80 -22.96 1.82
CA MET A 305 5.35 -22.78 0.45
C MET A 305 6.20 -23.99 0.00
N SER A 306 6.94 -24.60 0.92
CA SER A 306 7.72 -25.81 0.63
C SER A 306 6.82 -27.01 0.30
N MET A 307 5.65 -27.11 0.94
CA MET A 307 4.64 -28.12 0.57
C MET A 307 4.05 -27.90 -0.82
N GLN A 308 3.77 -26.65 -1.22
CA GLN A 308 3.33 -26.34 -2.60
C GLN A 308 4.34 -26.89 -3.62
N LEU A 309 5.64 -26.63 -3.41
CA LEU A 309 6.72 -27.14 -4.26
C LEU A 309 6.90 -28.67 -4.25
N GLN A 310 6.48 -29.35 -3.19
CA GLN A 310 6.48 -30.82 -3.09
C GLN A 310 5.27 -31.45 -3.77
N ARG A 311 4.12 -30.76 -3.75
CA ARG A 311 2.89 -31.11 -4.49
C ARG A 311 2.99 -30.79 -6.00
N GLY A 312 4.08 -30.16 -6.45
CA GLY A 312 4.30 -29.76 -7.85
C GLY A 312 3.65 -28.43 -8.23
N GLU A 313 3.12 -27.71 -7.24
CA GLU A 313 2.54 -26.38 -7.37
C GLU A 313 3.64 -25.30 -7.41
N LYS A 314 3.27 -24.04 -7.67
CA LYS A 314 4.17 -22.88 -7.54
C LYS A 314 3.93 -22.21 -6.18
N PRO A 315 4.97 -21.66 -5.51
CA PRO A 315 4.80 -20.86 -4.30
C PRO A 315 3.87 -19.67 -4.58
N ASN A 316 2.84 -19.49 -3.76
CA ASN A 316 1.86 -18.42 -3.91
C ASN A 316 1.72 -17.64 -2.60
N ALA A 317 2.39 -16.49 -2.51
CA ALA A 317 2.46 -15.66 -1.31
C ALA A 317 1.08 -15.24 -0.79
N GLU A 318 0.18 -14.82 -1.68
CA GLU A 318 -1.15 -14.37 -1.27
C GLU A 318 -2.05 -15.54 -0.85
N ALA A 319 -1.91 -16.73 -1.45
CA ALA A 319 -2.58 -17.92 -0.97
C ALA A 319 -2.11 -18.31 0.45
N ILE A 320 -0.81 -18.27 0.72
CA ILE A 320 -0.28 -18.52 2.07
C ILE A 320 -0.77 -17.46 3.06
N ARG A 321 -0.73 -16.18 2.68
CA ARG A 321 -1.18 -15.05 3.53
C ARG A 321 -2.65 -15.17 3.89
N THR A 322 -3.50 -15.38 2.88
CA THR A 322 -4.95 -15.50 3.07
C THR A 322 -5.33 -16.79 3.80
N ALA A 323 -4.63 -17.91 3.61
CA ALA A 323 -4.85 -19.13 4.39
C ALA A 323 -4.51 -18.93 5.89
N ILE A 324 -3.40 -18.24 6.20
CA ILE A 324 -3.04 -17.91 7.59
C ILE A 324 -4.07 -16.96 8.22
N LEU A 325 -4.53 -15.94 7.50
CA LEU A 325 -5.50 -14.97 8.02
C LEU A 325 -6.92 -15.54 8.16
N ASN A 326 -7.39 -16.33 7.20
CA ASN A 326 -8.77 -16.86 7.18
C ASN A 326 -8.96 -18.09 8.08
N SER A 327 -7.88 -18.75 8.50
CA SER A 327 -7.92 -19.85 9.48
C SER A 327 -7.75 -19.38 10.93
N ALA A 328 -7.25 -18.16 11.15
CA ALA A 328 -6.91 -17.65 12.47
C ALA A 328 -8.08 -17.75 13.45
N ILE A 329 -7.84 -18.28 14.65
CA ILE A 329 -8.88 -18.57 15.64
C ILE A 329 -9.15 -17.29 16.45
N PRO A 330 -10.34 -16.67 16.37
CA PRO A 330 -10.63 -15.46 17.13
C PRO A 330 -10.56 -15.71 18.64
N CYS A 331 -10.18 -14.70 19.42
CA CYS A 331 -10.23 -14.79 20.87
C CYS A 331 -11.68 -14.78 21.38
N ASN A 332 -11.95 -15.59 22.41
CA ASN A 332 -13.24 -15.59 23.09
C ASN A 332 -13.43 -14.27 23.89
N PRO A 333 -14.48 -13.47 23.63
CA PRO A 333 -14.76 -12.25 24.39
C PRO A 333 -15.09 -12.48 25.87
N GLU A 334 -15.40 -13.71 26.29
CA GLU A 334 -15.55 -14.06 27.71
C GLU A 334 -14.19 -14.31 28.41
N GLU A 335 -13.10 -14.48 27.65
CA GLU A 335 -11.75 -14.76 28.15
C GLU A 335 -10.77 -13.59 27.94
N VAL A 336 -11.05 -12.67 27.01
CA VAL A 336 -10.16 -11.56 26.63
C VAL A 336 -10.89 -10.23 26.73
N GLU A 337 -10.38 -9.35 27.60
CA GLU A 337 -10.95 -8.03 27.94
C GLU A 337 -11.07 -7.06 26.74
N GLU A 338 -10.12 -7.14 25.81
CA GLU A 338 -10.04 -6.32 24.57
C GLU A 338 -9.78 -7.27 23.38
N PRO A 339 -10.82 -7.94 22.82
CA PRO A 339 -10.65 -8.99 21.79
C PRO A 339 -9.94 -8.53 20.52
N GLU A 340 -10.04 -7.25 20.18
CA GLU A 340 -9.33 -6.60 19.07
C GLU A 340 -7.80 -6.64 19.21
N ARG A 341 -7.25 -6.86 20.42
CA ARG A 341 -5.82 -7.16 20.62
C ARG A 341 -5.40 -8.48 19.97
N CYS A 342 -6.35 -9.35 19.63
CA CYS A 342 -6.09 -10.61 18.96
C CYS A 342 -6.02 -10.53 17.43
N LEU A 343 -6.18 -9.33 16.85
CA LEU A 343 -6.08 -9.11 15.41
C LEU A 343 -7.15 -9.95 14.68
N ARG A 344 -6.82 -10.73 13.63
CA ARG A 344 -7.75 -11.75 13.10
C ARG A 344 -8.00 -12.91 14.06
N GLY A 345 -7.02 -13.24 14.89
CA GLY A 345 -7.02 -14.39 15.78
C GLY A 345 -5.64 -15.01 15.98
N LYS A 346 -5.61 -16.10 16.74
CA LYS A 346 -4.44 -16.95 17.00
C LYS A 346 -4.07 -17.75 15.74
N LEU A 347 -2.77 -17.88 15.46
CA LEU A 347 -2.22 -18.66 14.34
C LEU A 347 -2.74 -20.11 14.36
N ASN A 348 -3.46 -20.51 13.31
CA ASN A 348 -4.06 -21.84 13.17
C ASN A 348 -3.36 -22.63 12.05
N ILE A 349 -2.26 -23.30 12.37
CA ILE A 349 -1.48 -24.06 11.39
C ILE A 349 -2.29 -25.20 10.74
N PRO A 350 -3.11 -26.00 11.49
CA PRO A 350 -3.99 -26.99 10.89
C PRO A 350 -5.01 -26.40 9.90
N GLY A 351 -5.66 -25.30 10.25
CA GLY A 351 -6.64 -24.64 9.36
C GLY A 351 -5.99 -23.98 8.15
N ALA A 352 -4.81 -23.37 8.29
CA ALA A 352 -4.05 -22.83 7.17
C ALA A 352 -3.61 -23.93 6.19
N PHE A 353 -3.17 -25.08 6.71
CA PHE A 353 -2.88 -26.28 5.93
C PHE A 353 -4.13 -26.77 5.19
N GLU A 354 -5.28 -26.90 5.88
CA GLU A 354 -6.54 -27.38 5.30
C GLU A 354 -7.03 -26.50 4.15
N LEU A 355 -7.02 -25.17 4.33
CA LEU A 355 -7.40 -24.20 3.30
C LEU A 355 -6.50 -24.23 2.05
N LEU A 356 -5.24 -24.65 2.19
CA LEU A 356 -4.28 -24.75 1.08
C LEU A 356 -4.29 -26.12 0.39
N THR A 357 -4.54 -27.19 1.14
CA THR A 357 -4.35 -28.56 0.67
C THR A 357 -5.64 -29.26 0.26
N GLY A 358 -6.77 -28.90 0.89
CA GLY A 358 -8.02 -29.67 0.90
C GLY A 358 -7.99 -30.88 1.85
N GLU A 359 -6.97 -31.01 2.71
CA GLU A 359 -6.69 -32.17 3.54
C GLU A 359 -6.55 -31.76 5.02
N LEU A 360 -7.02 -32.60 5.95
CA LEU A 360 -6.81 -32.37 7.39
C LEU A 360 -5.35 -32.67 7.77
N LEU A 361 -4.72 -31.78 8.54
CA LEU A 361 -3.39 -31.99 9.10
C LEU A 361 -3.43 -33.10 10.16
N THR A 362 -3.06 -34.32 9.78
CA THR A 362 -3.30 -35.53 10.58
C THR A 362 -2.43 -35.57 11.84
N GLY A 363 -3.07 -35.44 13.01
CA GLY A 363 -2.41 -35.56 14.32
C GLY A 363 -3.23 -34.95 15.45
N ILE A 364 -4.07 -33.94 15.14
CA ILE A 364 -4.82 -33.15 16.13
C ILE A 364 -6.33 -33.40 15.97
N ASN A 365 -7.00 -33.67 17.09
CA ASN A 365 -8.46 -33.56 17.17
C ASN A 365 -8.81 -32.05 17.21
N GLN A 366 -9.24 -31.49 16.07
CA GLN A 366 -9.70 -30.09 16.02
C GLN A 366 -10.89 -29.87 16.98
N PRO A 367 -10.97 -28.73 17.69
CA PRO A 367 -12.25 -28.25 18.21
C PRO A 367 -13.17 -27.87 17.04
N GLU A 368 -14.49 -28.08 17.17
CA GLU A 368 -15.44 -27.81 16.08
C GLU A 368 -15.43 -26.33 15.67
N ILE A 369 -15.12 -26.08 14.39
CA ILE A 369 -15.31 -24.76 13.78
C ILE A 369 -16.82 -24.51 13.70
N ALA A 370 -17.33 -23.62 14.55
CA ALA A 370 -18.73 -23.23 14.52
C ALA A 370 -19.08 -22.64 13.14
N PRO A 371 -20.08 -23.16 12.42
CA PRO A 371 -20.39 -22.71 11.07
C PRO A 371 -20.92 -21.28 11.11
N VAL A 372 -20.23 -20.36 10.42
CA VAL A 372 -20.70 -18.99 10.21
C VAL A 372 -22.07 -19.06 9.53
N LEU A 373 -23.06 -18.39 10.14
CA LEU A 373 -24.47 -18.52 9.80
C LEU A 373 -24.80 -17.87 8.43
N ALA A 374 -24.59 -18.63 7.35
CA ALA A 374 -25.11 -18.31 6.04
C ALA A 374 -26.65 -18.38 6.06
N THR A 375 -27.30 -17.21 6.17
CA THR A 375 -28.76 -17.03 6.26
C THR A 375 -29.48 -17.32 4.93
N SER A 376 -29.39 -18.57 4.49
CA SER A 376 -30.16 -19.11 3.37
C SER A 376 -31.63 -19.34 3.79
N VAL A 377 -32.49 -18.38 3.48
CA VAL A 377 -33.94 -18.47 3.74
C VAL A 377 -34.61 -19.40 2.73
N ALA A 378 -34.43 -20.71 2.93
CA ALA A 378 -35.05 -21.75 2.12
C ALA A 378 -36.53 -21.94 2.50
N VAL A 379 -37.43 -21.21 1.85
CA VAL A 379 -38.89 -21.37 2.03
C VAL A 379 -39.36 -22.66 1.36
N SER A 380 -39.62 -23.71 2.15
CA SER A 380 -40.22 -24.96 1.69
C SER A 380 -41.74 -24.98 1.93
N GLY A 381 -42.49 -25.41 0.92
CA GLY A 381 -43.90 -25.05 0.73
C GLY A 381 -44.90 -25.55 1.77
N ILE A 382 -45.96 -24.75 1.94
CA ILE A 382 -47.27 -25.18 2.44
C ILE A 382 -48.21 -25.24 1.22
N ASN A 383 -48.86 -26.39 1.02
CA ASN A 383 -49.70 -26.65 -0.15
C ASN A 383 -51.00 -25.81 -0.18
N TYR A 384 -51.35 -25.31 -1.36
CA TYR A 384 -52.75 -25.09 -1.77
C TYR A 384 -52.99 -25.70 -3.15
N ARG A 385 -54.22 -26.20 -3.37
CA ARG A 385 -54.60 -26.96 -4.56
C ARG A 385 -55.07 -26.09 -5.72
N GLU A 386 -54.91 -26.68 -6.90
CA GLU A 386 -55.47 -26.39 -8.22
C GLU A 386 -56.72 -25.51 -8.28
N ALA A 387 -56.70 -24.55 -9.22
CA ALA A 387 -57.88 -24.01 -9.89
C ALA A 387 -57.51 -23.70 -11.36
N GLU A 388 -58.32 -24.15 -12.32
CA GLU A 388 -58.10 -23.93 -13.76
C GLU A 388 -58.52 -22.51 -14.22
N PRO A 389 -57.96 -22.01 -15.35
CA PRO A 389 -58.12 -20.61 -15.75
C PRO A 389 -59.46 -20.30 -16.45
N PRO A 390 -60.14 -19.21 -16.09
CA PRO A 390 -61.27 -18.69 -16.86
C PRO A 390 -60.78 -17.88 -18.07
N ASN A 391 -61.20 -18.28 -19.28
CA ASN A 391 -61.20 -17.39 -20.44
C ASN A 391 -62.18 -16.22 -20.20
N PHE A 392 -61.89 -15.00 -20.70
CA PHE A 392 -62.62 -14.42 -21.84
C PHE A 392 -62.10 -13.03 -22.28
N ARG A 393 -61.70 -12.95 -23.56
CA ARG A 393 -62.17 -11.99 -24.58
C ARG A 393 -62.22 -10.48 -24.26
N SER A 394 -61.38 -9.72 -24.96
CA SER A 394 -61.60 -8.28 -25.22
C SER A 394 -62.72 -8.03 -26.25
N GLN A 395 -63.42 -6.90 -26.12
CA GLN A 395 -64.33 -6.32 -27.12
C GLN A 395 -64.08 -4.81 -27.26
N VAL A 396 -64.35 -4.25 -28.44
CA VAL A 396 -63.94 -2.90 -28.89
C VAL A 396 -65.00 -2.32 -29.87
N GLN A 397 -65.12 -0.98 -29.91
CA GLN A 397 -65.84 -0.16 -30.92
C GLN A 397 -67.39 -0.20 -30.94
N PRO A 398 -68.08 0.72 -31.68
CA PRO A 398 -67.62 1.93 -32.43
C PRO A 398 -67.63 3.22 -31.56
N GLY A 399 -67.38 4.45 -32.02
CA GLY A 399 -67.11 5.08 -33.34
C GLY A 399 -66.68 6.56 -33.13
N ASN A 400 -66.55 7.48 -34.11
CA ASN A 400 -66.66 7.44 -35.58
C ASN A 400 -65.89 8.64 -36.21
N GLU A 401 -65.60 8.55 -37.51
CA GLU A 401 -65.50 9.59 -38.59
C GLU A 401 -65.21 11.08 -38.24
N ASN A 402 -64.31 11.80 -38.93
CA ASN A 402 -64.38 12.10 -40.38
C ASN A 402 -63.11 12.76 -41.02
N HIS A 403 -62.96 12.53 -42.34
CA HIS A 403 -62.42 13.42 -43.40
C HIS A 403 -60.90 13.72 -43.61
N GLU A 404 -60.52 13.61 -44.89
CA GLU A 404 -59.36 14.15 -45.64
C GLU A 404 -59.63 15.62 -46.13
N PRO A 405 -58.79 16.37 -46.94
CA PRO A 405 -57.68 15.93 -47.82
C PRO A 405 -56.40 16.84 -47.95
N GLY A 406 -55.35 16.32 -48.60
CA GLY A 406 -54.79 16.92 -49.84
C GLY A 406 -53.48 17.75 -49.86
N ASN A 407 -52.48 17.24 -50.61
CA ASN A 407 -51.48 17.96 -51.46
C ASN A 407 -50.38 18.85 -50.78
N GLU A 408 -49.17 19.09 -51.34
CA GLU A 408 -48.49 18.70 -52.60
C GLU A 408 -46.93 18.94 -52.49
N ASN A 409 -46.12 18.46 -53.47
CA ASN A 409 -44.69 18.82 -53.78
C ASN A 409 -43.55 18.19 -52.92
N HIS A 410 -42.35 17.83 -53.44
CA HIS A 410 -41.86 17.47 -54.80
C HIS A 410 -40.43 16.82 -54.69
N GLU A 411 -40.00 15.99 -55.67
CA GLU A 411 -38.61 15.48 -55.89
C GLU A 411 -37.93 16.25 -57.07
N PRO A 412 -36.78 15.87 -57.74
CA PRO A 412 -35.84 14.73 -57.61
C PRO A 412 -34.30 15.01 -57.84
N GLY A 413 -33.49 13.93 -57.86
CA GLY A 413 -32.09 13.86 -58.36
C GLY A 413 -31.25 12.82 -57.56
N ASN A 414 -30.80 11.65 -58.04
CA ASN A 414 -30.25 11.20 -59.36
C ASN A 414 -28.86 11.82 -59.65
N GLU A 415 -27.78 11.13 -60.02
CA GLU A 415 -27.52 9.75 -60.52
C GLU A 415 -26.41 9.05 -59.68
N ASN A 416 -25.56 8.05 -60.06
CA ASN A 416 -25.23 7.29 -61.29
C ASN A 416 -24.64 5.88 -60.92
N MET A 417 -23.87 5.19 -61.79
CA MET A 417 -23.49 3.76 -61.68
C MET A 417 -22.10 3.41 -62.32
N GLU A 418 -21.72 2.12 -62.28
CA GLU A 418 -20.68 1.40 -63.08
C GLU A 418 -19.19 1.37 -62.61
N ALA A 419 -18.35 0.55 -63.28
CA ALA A 419 -17.22 -0.17 -62.67
C ALA A 419 -16.11 -0.65 -63.65
N LEU A 420 -15.04 -1.28 -63.08
CA LEU A 420 -13.94 -2.05 -63.74
C LEU A 420 -12.90 -1.22 -64.55
N PRO A 421 -11.72 -1.76 -64.98
CA PRO A 421 -11.25 -3.17 -64.96
C PRO A 421 -9.82 -3.46 -64.41
N LEU A 422 -9.44 -4.74 -64.46
CA LEU A 422 -8.08 -5.31 -64.28
C LEU A 422 -7.27 -5.33 -65.60
N ILE A 423 -5.95 -5.47 -65.51
CA ILE A 423 -5.05 -5.91 -66.62
C ILE A 423 -4.01 -6.92 -66.10
N GLU A 424 -3.85 -8.05 -66.81
CA GLU A 424 -2.76 -9.04 -66.64
C GLU A 424 -1.87 -9.11 -67.89
N ILE A 425 -0.54 -9.15 -67.72
CA ILE A 425 0.45 -9.82 -68.60
C ILE A 425 1.72 -10.08 -67.74
N GLY A 426 2.45 -11.21 -67.74
CA GLY A 426 2.20 -12.54 -68.30
C GLY A 426 3.51 -13.33 -68.60
N ALA A 427 3.53 -14.65 -68.32
CA ALA A 427 4.49 -15.67 -68.84
C ALA A 427 5.99 -15.61 -68.36
N SER A 428 6.84 -16.67 -68.35
CA SER A 428 6.68 -18.16 -68.40
C SER A 428 8.04 -18.92 -68.28
N TYR A 429 8.02 -20.26 -68.04
CA TYR A 429 9.12 -21.27 -68.22
C TYR A 429 10.35 -21.26 -67.26
N GLN A 430 11.11 -22.35 -67.03
CA GLN A 430 10.79 -23.79 -66.78
C GLN A 430 12.05 -24.59 -66.30
N LEU A 431 11.85 -25.75 -65.64
CA LEU A 431 12.73 -26.96 -65.54
C LEU A 431 14.12 -26.95 -64.82
N GLN A 432 14.14 -27.62 -63.64
CA GLN A 432 15.00 -28.73 -63.14
C GLN A 432 16.10 -29.39 -64.04
N PRO A 433 16.97 -30.31 -63.52
CA PRO A 433 17.62 -30.48 -62.18
C PRO A 433 19.12 -30.95 -62.30
N PHE A 434 19.80 -31.40 -61.21
CA PHE A 434 20.87 -32.46 -61.08
C PHE A 434 21.46 -32.36 -59.63
N LEU A 435 21.34 -33.34 -58.71
CA LEU A 435 22.26 -34.47 -58.38
C LEU A 435 23.74 -34.06 -58.07
N ALA A 436 24.45 -34.59 -57.06
CA ALA A 436 24.13 -35.54 -55.96
C ALA A 436 25.24 -35.56 -54.86
N ASN A 437 25.09 -36.48 -53.87
CA ASN A 437 26.10 -37.04 -52.93
C ASN A 437 26.53 -36.26 -51.66
N SER A 438 25.91 -36.64 -50.54
CA SER A 438 26.50 -37.06 -49.25
C SER A 438 27.97 -36.73 -48.89
N VAL A 439 28.18 -36.20 -47.67
CA VAL A 439 28.86 -36.90 -46.53
C VAL A 439 28.53 -36.16 -45.20
N LEU A 440 28.50 -36.92 -44.10
CA LEU A 440 28.37 -36.48 -42.70
C LEU A 440 29.38 -37.28 -41.84
N PRO A 441 29.67 -36.94 -40.55
CA PRO A 441 29.23 -35.78 -39.76
C PRO A 441 30.39 -35.03 -39.04
N ALA A 442 30.07 -33.87 -38.43
CA ALA A 442 30.68 -33.40 -37.18
C ALA A 442 29.75 -32.40 -36.45
N ALA A 443 29.86 -32.30 -35.12
CA ALA A 443 29.11 -31.35 -34.29
C ALA A 443 29.73 -29.92 -34.37
N THR A 444 29.10 -28.83 -33.91
CA THR A 444 27.90 -28.69 -33.05
C THR A 444 27.15 -27.40 -33.42
N ALA A 445 25.82 -27.35 -33.24
CA ALA A 445 25.00 -26.23 -33.72
C ALA A 445 24.84 -25.07 -32.70
N THR A 446 25.03 -23.84 -33.17
CA THR A 446 24.43 -22.63 -32.60
C THR A 446 23.04 -22.42 -33.22
N ILE A 447 22.03 -22.05 -32.42
CA ILE A 447 20.69 -21.72 -32.92
C ILE A 447 20.11 -20.52 -32.16
N ALA A 448 19.82 -19.46 -32.92
CA ALA A 448 18.77 -18.47 -32.65
C ALA A 448 18.49 -17.72 -33.97
N PRO A 449 17.32 -17.07 -34.15
CA PRO A 449 16.04 -17.21 -33.44
C PRO A 449 14.97 -17.84 -34.36
N ASN A 450 13.71 -17.92 -33.93
CA ASN A 450 12.59 -17.90 -34.89
C ASN A 450 11.30 -17.32 -34.32
N THR A 451 10.45 -16.82 -35.23
CA THR A 451 9.43 -15.78 -35.00
C THR A 451 8.13 -16.26 -34.34
N VAL A 452 7.54 -15.36 -33.56
CA VAL A 452 6.15 -15.24 -33.11
C VAL A 452 5.11 -15.86 -34.07
N GLN A 453 4.08 -16.50 -33.50
CA GLN A 453 2.78 -16.66 -34.15
C GLN A 453 1.65 -16.42 -33.14
N ASN A 454 0.68 -15.57 -33.50
CA ASN A 454 -0.45 -15.18 -32.63
C ASN A 454 -1.52 -16.27 -32.56
N LEU A 455 -2.21 -16.36 -31.42
CA LEU A 455 -3.53 -16.97 -31.28
C LEU A 455 -4.34 -16.15 -30.26
N GLU A 456 -5.57 -15.81 -30.63
CA GLU A 456 -6.39 -14.81 -29.94
C GLU A 456 -7.21 -15.42 -28.79
N LEU A 457 -7.40 -14.67 -27.70
CA LEU A 457 -8.39 -15.03 -26.68
C LEU A 457 -9.80 -14.65 -27.17
N SER A 458 -10.71 -15.62 -27.15
CA SER A 458 -12.15 -15.37 -27.05
C SER A 458 -12.70 -16.14 -25.85
N ALA A 459 -13.63 -15.54 -25.12
CA ALA A 459 -13.97 -15.95 -23.77
C ALA A 459 -15.19 -16.87 -23.69
N MET A 460 -15.27 -17.68 -22.64
CA MET A 460 -16.54 -18.04 -22.01
C MET A 460 -16.40 -18.03 -20.49
N ASN A 461 -17.25 -17.23 -19.84
CA ASN A 461 -17.34 -17.18 -18.38
C ASN A 461 -18.08 -18.42 -17.85
N ASN A 462 -17.71 -18.88 -16.66
CA ASN A 462 -18.66 -19.35 -15.64
C ASN A 462 -17.96 -19.56 -14.29
N TYR A 463 -18.01 -18.54 -13.43
CA TYR A 463 -17.86 -18.68 -11.99
C TYR A 463 -19.00 -17.92 -11.31
N MET A 464 -19.68 -18.57 -10.37
CA MET A 464 -20.76 -17.96 -9.61
C MET A 464 -20.20 -17.09 -8.48
N THR A 465 -20.86 -15.97 -8.23
CA THR A 465 -20.46 -14.98 -7.22
C THR A 465 -20.93 -15.36 -5.83
N ALA A 466 -20.09 -15.10 -4.83
CA ALA A 466 -20.50 -14.93 -3.44
C ALA A 466 -20.23 -13.48 -3.03
N ASP A 467 -21.20 -12.83 -2.38
CA ASP A 467 -21.10 -11.45 -1.96
C ASP A 467 -20.24 -11.29 -0.69
N GLY A 468 -19.51 -10.18 -0.48
CA GLY A 468 -19.44 -9.02 -1.36
C GLY A 468 -18.22 -8.13 -1.12
N VAL A 469 -17.24 -8.23 -2.02
CA VAL A 469 -16.28 -7.16 -2.30
C VAL A 469 -16.33 -6.92 -3.81
N THR A 470 -17.01 -5.86 -4.26
CA THR A 470 -17.00 -5.53 -5.69
C THR A 470 -15.62 -5.01 -6.07
N ALA A 471 -14.85 -5.80 -6.84
CA ALA A 471 -13.60 -5.35 -7.41
C ALA A 471 -13.81 -4.03 -8.17
N SER A 472 -13.02 -3.00 -7.86
CA SER A 472 -13.09 -1.72 -8.59
C SER A 472 -12.79 -1.99 -10.06
N GLN A 473 -13.72 -1.61 -10.95
CA GLN A 473 -13.60 -1.91 -12.37
C GLN A 473 -12.31 -1.28 -12.91
N LYS A 474 -11.43 -2.08 -13.51
CA LYS A 474 -10.10 -1.66 -13.97
C LYS A 474 -10.22 -0.73 -15.19
N SER A 475 -10.52 0.53 -14.89
CA SER A 475 -10.72 1.60 -15.83
C SER A 475 -9.37 2.19 -16.26
N ASN A 476 -9.28 2.69 -17.49
CA ASN A 476 -8.15 3.52 -17.94
C ASN A 476 -8.38 5.02 -17.69
N LEU A 477 -9.43 5.40 -16.97
CA LEU A 477 -9.69 6.79 -16.59
C LEU A 477 -8.78 7.22 -15.44
N VAL A 478 -8.24 8.43 -15.53
CA VAL A 478 -7.45 9.09 -14.48
C VAL A 478 -8.12 10.40 -14.09
N TYR A 479 -8.27 10.65 -12.79
CA TYR A 479 -8.57 11.97 -12.25
C TYR A 479 -7.56 12.27 -11.15
N ALA A 480 -6.50 13.01 -11.48
CA ALA A 480 -5.33 13.21 -10.63
C ALA A 480 -5.20 14.66 -10.14
N LEU A 481 -4.55 14.83 -8.99
CA LEU A 481 -4.22 16.13 -8.39
C LEU A 481 -2.70 16.30 -8.32
N GLY A 482 -2.22 17.54 -8.31
CA GLY A 482 -0.80 17.81 -8.13
C GLY A 482 -0.41 19.26 -8.40
N THR A 483 0.87 19.47 -8.69
CA THR A 483 1.40 20.67 -9.33
C THR A 483 1.83 20.34 -10.75
N LEU A 484 1.64 21.28 -11.67
CA LEU A 484 2.07 21.16 -13.06
C LEU A 484 3.56 21.46 -13.18
N GLY A 485 4.27 20.72 -14.03
CA GLY A 485 5.65 20.97 -14.41
C GLY A 485 5.89 20.69 -15.89
N TYR A 486 7.14 20.85 -16.31
CA TYR A 486 7.59 20.52 -17.66
C TYR A 486 9.00 19.90 -17.61
N ASP A 487 9.27 19.03 -18.59
CA ASP A 487 10.55 18.34 -18.77
C ASP A 487 10.94 18.33 -20.26
N PHE A 488 12.24 18.33 -20.54
CA PHE A 488 12.75 18.41 -21.91
C PHE A 488 12.91 17.05 -22.60
N GLY A 489 13.02 15.95 -21.85
CA GLY A 489 13.31 14.59 -22.31
C GLY A 489 14.70 14.38 -22.93
N THR A 490 15.26 15.38 -23.61
CA THR A 490 16.59 15.34 -24.26
C THR A 490 17.31 16.69 -24.20
N GLU A 491 18.64 16.63 -24.24
CA GLU A 491 19.55 17.77 -24.28
C GLU A 491 19.30 18.64 -25.51
N ALA A 492 19.06 18.01 -26.67
CA ALA A 492 18.75 18.73 -27.91
C ALA A 492 17.52 19.63 -27.77
N ARG A 493 16.45 19.15 -27.13
CA ARG A 493 15.23 19.94 -26.90
C ARG A 493 15.45 21.02 -25.85
N ARG A 494 16.15 20.71 -24.76
CA ARG A 494 16.55 21.70 -23.74
C ARG A 494 17.35 22.85 -24.37
N ASP A 495 18.25 22.54 -25.29
CA ASP A 495 19.09 23.53 -25.96
C ASP A 495 18.33 24.32 -27.03
N THR A 496 17.24 23.79 -27.61
CA THR A 496 16.28 24.59 -28.39
C THR A 496 15.68 25.72 -27.54
N PHE A 497 15.11 25.41 -26.38
CA PHE A 497 14.55 26.44 -25.49
C PHE A 497 15.62 27.44 -25.03
N LYS A 498 16.84 26.96 -24.70
CA LYS A 498 17.97 27.84 -24.35
C LYS A 498 18.37 28.81 -25.48
N GLN A 499 18.10 28.48 -26.75
CA GLN A 499 18.42 29.34 -27.91
C GLN A 499 17.27 30.28 -28.29
N LEU A 500 16.01 29.88 -28.09
CA LEU A 500 14.83 30.64 -28.49
C LEU A 500 14.29 31.58 -27.40
N MET A 501 14.48 31.23 -26.13
CA MET A 501 14.03 32.08 -25.01
C MET A 501 14.87 33.37 -24.92
N PRO A 502 14.25 34.55 -24.73
CA PRO A 502 14.97 35.80 -24.51
C PRO A 502 15.62 35.84 -23.12
N GLY A 503 16.64 36.69 -22.97
CA GLY A 503 17.12 37.09 -21.64
C GLY A 503 16.19 38.13 -21.02
N VAL A 504 15.95 38.03 -19.71
CA VAL A 504 15.04 38.91 -18.97
C VAL A 504 15.82 40.05 -18.32
N ASN A 505 15.31 41.28 -18.37
CA ASN A 505 15.92 42.44 -17.72
C ASN A 505 15.28 42.67 -16.35
N ILE A 506 16.04 42.51 -15.27
CA ILE A 506 15.62 42.72 -13.89
C ILE A 506 16.41 43.89 -13.32
N ASP A 507 15.74 44.99 -12.96
CA ASP A 507 16.33 46.21 -12.39
C ASP A 507 17.53 46.78 -13.19
N GLY A 508 17.51 46.65 -14.52
CA GLY A 508 18.58 47.07 -15.42
C GLY A 508 19.69 46.03 -15.65
N THR A 509 19.61 44.88 -14.98
CA THR A 509 20.52 43.75 -15.17
C THR A 509 19.92 42.74 -16.14
N LEU A 510 20.61 42.48 -17.26
CA LEU A 510 20.21 41.46 -18.21
C LEU A 510 20.58 40.06 -17.69
N VAL A 511 19.58 39.31 -17.24
CA VAL A 511 19.69 37.90 -16.84
C VAL A 511 19.63 37.03 -18.11
N PRO A 512 20.60 36.12 -18.33
CA PRO A 512 20.55 35.19 -19.46
C PRO A 512 19.33 34.27 -19.42
N ALA A 513 18.86 33.85 -20.59
CA ALA A 513 17.77 32.89 -20.73
C ALA A 513 18.08 31.57 -19.99
N ASN A 514 17.22 31.24 -19.02
CA ASN A 514 17.29 30.02 -18.24
C ASN A 514 16.02 29.20 -18.44
N PRO A 515 16.03 28.13 -19.27
CA PRO A 515 14.83 27.32 -19.50
C PRO A 515 14.39 26.52 -18.27
N TYR A 516 15.20 26.44 -17.20
CA TYR A 516 14.81 25.87 -15.92
C TYR A 516 14.12 26.88 -14.97
N ASP A 517 14.05 28.17 -15.31
CA ASP A 517 13.25 29.14 -14.57
C ASP A 517 11.83 29.15 -15.13
N ALA A 518 10.89 28.59 -14.37
CA ALA A 518 9.50 28.44 -14.81
C ALA A 518 8.82 29.76 -15.15
N ARG A 519 9.25 30.90 -14.59
CA ARG A 519 8.73 32.23 -14.93
C ARG A 519 9.12 32.61 -16.35
N GLN A 520 10.40 32.50 -16.68
CA GLN A 520 10.90 32.75 -18.05
C GLN A 520 10.25 31.81 -19.07
N MET A 521 9.98 30.56 -18.68
CA MET A 521 9.26 29.60 -19.53
C MET A 521 7.79 30.00 -19.73
N VAL A 522 7.09 30.42 -18.68
CA VAL A 522 5.71 30.95 -18.76
C VAL A 522 5.63 32.17 -19.68
N ASP A 523 6.53 33.14 -19.49
CA ASP A 523 6.62 34.35 -20.33
C ASP A 523 6.84 33.98 -21.80
N TYR A 524 7.80 33.10 -22.07
CA TYR A 524 8.12 32.64 -23.42
C TYR A 524 6.95 31.91 -24.09
N LEU A 525 6.29 30.99 -23.35
CA LEU A 525 5.15 30.22 -23.87
C LEU A 525 3.87 31.05 -24.02
N GLY A 526 3.72 32.17 -23.30
CA GLY A 526 2.61 33.11 -23.49
C GLY A 526 2.63 33.73 -24.89
N GLU A 527 3.81 34.14 -25.36
CA GLU A 527 4.01 34.67 -26.71
C GLU A 527 4.20 33.58 -27.78
N ASN A 528 4.62 32.36 -27.39
CA ASN A 528 5.03 31.28 -28.32
C ASN A 528 4.32 29.94 -28.02
N LEU A 529 3.01 29.96 -27.79
CA LEU A 529 2.24 28.80 -27.30
C LEU A 529 2.39 27.51 -28.15
N SER A 530 2.72 27.61 -29.44
CA SER A 530 3.03 26.44 -30.28
C SER A 530 4.19 25.59 -29.75
N GLU A 531 5.16 26.20 -29.09
CA GLU A 531 6.32 25.50 -28.49
C GLU A 531 5.96 24.71 -27.22
N ALA A 532 4.78 24.96 -26.62
CA ALA A 532 4.27 24.14 -25.52
C ALA A 532 4.17 22.66 -25.92
N LYS A 533 3.94 22.37 -27.21
CA LYS A 533 3.89 21.00 -27.75
C LYS A 533 5.26 20.30 -27.77
N ALA A 534 6.37 21.02 -27.71
CA ALA A 534 7.68 20.40 -27.63
C ALA A 534 7.95 19.78 -26.24
N LEU A 535 7.49 20.45 -25.17
CA LEU A 535 7.72 20.04 -23.78
C LEU A 535 6.96 18.76 -23.41
N ILE A 536 7.56 17.95 -22.54
CA ILE A 536 6.86 16.92 -21.79
C ILE A 536 6.22 17.62 -20.58
N TRP A 537 4.92 17.87 -20.63
CA TRP A 537 4.21 18.39 -19.46
C TRP A 537 4.05 17.29 -18.42
N THR A 538 4.31 17.57 -17.15
CA THR A 538 4.25 16.59 -16.06
C THR A 538 3.24 17.00 -15.01
N LEU A 539 2.41 16.06 -14.56
CA LEU A 539 1.70 16.23 -13.29
C LEU A 539 2.56 15.64 -12.18
N ASN A 540 2.88 16.47 -11.20
CA ASN A 540 3.74 16.13 -10.08
C ASN A 540 2.90 16.02 -8.81
N ILE A 541 3.03 14.92 -8.06
CA ILE A 541 2.59 14.92 -6.65
C ILE A 541 3.80 15.39 -5.85
N GLU A 542 3.68 16.60 -5.30
CA GLU A 542 4.77 17.35 -4.68
C GLU A 542 5.94 17.56 -5.66
N LEU A 543 7.09 16.93 -5.42
CA LEU A 543 8.27 17.00 -6.28
C LEU A 543 8.45 15.76 -7.17
N THR A 544 7.51 14.82 -7.16
CA THR A 544 7.59 13.56 -7.94
C THR A 544 6.66 13.63 -9.15
N PRO A 545 7.19 13.64 -10.39
CA PRO A 545 6.39 13.43 -11.59
C PRO A 545 5.71 12.05 -11.54
N VAL A 546 4.38 12.03 -11.60
CA VAL A 546 3.56 10.81 -11.59
C VAL A 546 2.95 10.49 -12.96
N TYR A 547 2.70 11.52 -13.77
CA TYR A 547 2.21 11.39 -15.14
C TYR A 547 2.90 12.37 -16.07
N ALA A 548 3.08 11.97 -17.33
CA ALA A 548 3.21 12.91 -18.43
C ALA A 548 1.82 13.19 -19.03
N ILE A 549 1.52 14.47 -19.26
CA ILE A 549 0.25 14.95 -19.82
C ILE A 549 0.42 15.12 -21.33
N GLU A 550 -0.39 14.44 -22.13
CA GLU A 550 -0.43 14.61 -23.59
C GLU A 550 -1.79 15.13 -24.05
N PRO A 551 -1.89 16.41 -24.46
CA PRO A 551 -3.06 16.96 -25.14
C PRO A 551 -3.28 16.30 -26.51
N VAL A 552 -4.49 15.75 -26.74
CA VAL A 552 -4.83 15.05 -27.99
C VAL A 552 -6.21 15.45 -28.54
N GLY A 553 -6.39 15.29 -29.85
CA GLY A 553 -7.63 15.62 -30.55
C GLY A 553 -7.73 17.11 -30.93
N ALA A 554 -8.94 17.56 -31.27
CA ALA A 554 -9.17 18.90 -31.81
C ALA A 554 -8.88 20.03 -30.80
N PHE A 555 -9.13 19.79 -29.51
CA PHE A 555 -8.96 20.77 -28.42
C PHE A 555 -7.54 20.81 -27.84
N ALA A 556 -6.55 20.19 -28.51
CA ALA A 556 -5.18 20.11 -27.99
C ALA A 556 -4.54 21.48 -27.76
N ALA A 557 -4.87 22.50 -28.58
CA ALA A 557 -4.38 23.86 -28.40
C ALA A 557 -4.90 24.49 -27.09
N ASP A 558 -6.22 24.48 -26.89
CA ASP A 558 -6.90 25.02 -25.69
C ASP A 558 -6.43 24.32 -24.39
N ILE A 559 -6.05 23.04 -24.49
CA ILE A 559 -5.44 22.31 -23.38
C ILE A 559 -4.01 22.80 -23.12
N TYR A 560 -3.16 23.01 -24.14
CA TYR A 560 -1.83 23.62 -23.95
C TYR A 560 -1.93 25.05 -23.39
N GLU A 561 -2.92 25.84 -23.81
CA GLU A 561 -3.24 27.15 -23.22
C GLU A 561 -3.60 27.00 -21.74
N THR A 562 -4.51 26.08 -21.40
CA THR A 562 -4.89 25.79 -20.01
C THR A 562 -3.70 25.33 -19.15
N LEU A 563 -2.78 24.54 -19.72
CA LEU A 563 -1.55 24.13 -19.04
C LEU A 563 -0.59 25.31 -18.83
N GLN A 564 -0.41 26.18 -19.82
CA GLN A 564 0.39 27.41 -19.67
C GLN A 564 -0.20 28.33 -18.58
N LEU A 565 -1.53 28.53 -18.57
CA LEU A 565 -2.22 29.35 -17.57
C LEU A 565 -2.14 28.78 -16.14
N ILE A 566 -2.19 27.45 -16.00
CA ILE A 566 -1.99 26.78 -14.70
C ILE A 566 -0.53 26.93 -14.23
N LEU A 567 0.45 26.79 -15.13
CA LEU A 567 1.86 27.00 -14.81
C LEU A 567 2.15 28.46 -14.45
N ALA A 568 1.49 29.42 -15.12
CA ALA A 568 1.59 30.84 -14.83
C ALA A 568 1.12 31.16 -13.41
N GLY A 569 -0.09 30.73 -13.03
CA GLY A 569 -0.57 30.91 -11.66
C GLY A 569 0.27 30.17 -10.60
N GLN A 570 1.00 29.11 -10.96
CA GLN A 570 1.93 28.43 -10.05
C GLN A 570 3.25 29.18 -9.81
N VAL A 571 3.63 30.13 -10.66
CA VAL A 571 4.85 30.94 -10.49
C VAL A 571 4.60 32.35 -9.95
N GLU A 572 3.32 32.72 -9.79
CA GLU A 572 2.88 33.88 -9.03
C GLU A 572 3.34 33.83 -7.56
N PRO A 573 3.51 34.98 -6.87
CA PRO A 573 3.71 35.03 -5.43
C PRO A 573 2.55 34.39 -4.65
N GLU A 574 2.83 33.68 -3.55
CA GLU A 574 1.79 32.99 -2.75
C GLU A 574 0.66 33.90 -2.24
N ASN A 575 0.91 35.21 -2.13
CA ASN A 575 -0.05 36.23 -1.72
C ASN A 575 -0.81 36.90 -2.89
N SER A 576 -0.61 36.45 -4.13
CA SER A 576 -1.35 36.91 -5.31
C SER A 576 -2.77 36.33 -5.32
N GLU A 577 -3.73 37.09 -5.86
CA GLU A 577 -5.08 36.57 -6.16
C GLU A 577 -5.06 35.61 -7.37
N ASP A 578 -4.00 35.63 -8.17
CA ASP A 578 -3.83 34.73 -9.31
C ASP A 578 -3.00 33.46 -8.97
N TYR A 579 -2.50 33.34 -7.74
CA TYR A 579 -1.73 32.17 -7.29
C TYR A 579 -2.54 30.87 -7.31
N ILE A 580 -2.05 29.89 -8.07
CA ILE A 580 -2.60 28.53 -8.19
C ILE A 580 -1.71 27.59 -7.37
N GLU A 581 -2.18 27.13 -6.21
CA GLU A 581 -1.38 26.21 -5.38
C GLU A 581 -1.34 24.80 -5.99
N ARG A 582 -2.44 24.34 -6.61
CA ARG A 582 -2.59 22.99 -7.19
C ARG A 582 -3.41 22.99 -8.47
N ALA A 583 -3.23 21.95 -9.27
CA ALA A 583 -4.06 21.60 -10.41
C ALA A 583 -4.79 20.27 -10.21
N SER A 584 -5.93 20.15 -10.88
CA SER A 584 -6.64 18.89 -11.09
C SER A 584 -6.64 18.57 -12.59
N ILE A 585 -6.35 17.31 -12.97
CA ILE A 585 -6.20 16.89 -14.37
C ILE A 585 -7.01 15.58 -14.61
N PRO A 586 -8.12 15.65 -15.35
CA PRO A 586 -8.80 14.48 -15.90
C PRO A 586 -8.09 13.98 -17.15
N GLY A 587 -8.01 12.67 -17.34
CA GLY A 587 -7.38 12.08 -18.52
C GLY A 587 -7.69 10.59 -18.71
N LYS A 588 -7.07 9.99 -19.71
CA LYS A 588 -7.08 8.54 -19.95
C LYS A 588 -5.65 8.02 -20.00
N LEU A 589 -5.33 7.08 -19.12
CA LEU A 589 -4.07 6.33 -19.12
C LEU A 589 -3.91 5.62 -20.47
N THR A 590 -2.71 5.72 -21.03
CA THR A 590 -2.34 5.06 -22.29
C THR A 590 -1.27 4.00 -22.04
N ASP A 591 -1.11 3.05 -22.95
CA ASP A 591 -0.06 2.02 -22.89
C ASP A 591 1.36 2.55 -23.15
N ARG A 592 1.53 3.88 -23.27
CA ARG A 592 2.83 4.55 -23.47
C ARG A 592 3.36 5.12 -22.16
N THR A 593 4.68 5.05 -22.05
CA THR A 593 5.47 5.81 -21.09
C THR A 593 6.37 6.79 -21.83
N VAL A 594 6.86 7.80 -21.13
CA VAL A 594 7.92 8.70 -21.61
C VAL A 594 9.07 8.73 -20.60
N LYS A 595 10.30 8.83 -21.12
CA LYS A 595 11.50 9.04 -20.31
C LYS A 595 11.75 10.54 -20.16
N LEU A 596 11.81 11.00 -18.92
CA LEU A 596 12.14 12.37 -18.53
C LEU A 596 13.66 12.60 -18.61
N PHE A 597 14.08 13.87 -18.59
CA PHE A 597 15.49 14.28 -18.62
C PHE A 597 16.29 13.72 -17.43
N SER A 598 15.65 13.53 -16.27
CA SER A 598 16.20 12.86 -15.09
C SER A 598 16.51 11.37 -15.28
N GLY A 599 16.03 10.77 -16.38
CA GLY A 599 16.08 9.34 -16.63
C GLY A 599 14.87 8.55 -16.10
N GLN A 600 14.03 9.17 -15.25
CA GLN A 600 12.78 8.58 -14.77
C GLN A 600 11.84 8.28 -15.94
N VAL A 601 11.14 7.14 -15.89
CA VAL A 601 10.10 6.77 -16.85
C VAL A 601 8.73 6.94 -16.19
N VAL A 602 7.82 7.70 -16.81
CA VAL A 602 6.46 7.97 -16.30
C VAL A 602 5.39 7.57 -17.32
N PRO A 603 4.21 7.10 -16.88
CA PRO A 603 3.09 6.81 -17.77
C PRO A 603 2.49 8.08 -18.39
N VAL A 604 2.00 7.96 -19.63
CA VAL A 604 1.36 9.06 -20.36
C VAL A 604 -0.16 8.99 -20.20
N ILE A 605 -0.76 10.08 -19.71
CA ILE A 605 -2.21 10.30 -19.75
C ILE A 605 -2.56 11.21 -20.93
N SER A 606 -3.51 10.76 -21.76
CA SER A 606 -4.09 11.56 -22.83
C SER A 606 -5.22 12.44 -22.29
N VAL A 607 -5.21 13.72 -22.62
CA VAL A 607 -6.25 14.70 -22.25
C VAL A 607 -6.94 15.18 -23.52
N GLN A 608 -8.27 15.09 -23.55
CA GLN A 608 -9.07 15.25 -24.79
C GLN A 608 -9.86 16.57 -24.87
N ASN A 609 -9.98 17.31 -23.76
CA ASN A 609 -10.63 18.62 -23.65
C ASN A 609 -10.34 19.21 -22.26
N THR A 610 -10.63 20.50 -22.05
CA THR A 610 -10.30 21.26 -20.83
C THR A 610 -11.27 21.07 -19.66
N ARG A 611 -12.41 20.39 -19.82
CA ARG A 611 -13.40 20.23 -18.74
C ARG A 611 -12.83 19.42 -17.59
N GLY A 612 -12.84 19.99 -16.39
CA GLY A 612 -12.29 19.39 -15.18
C GLY A 612 -10.83 19.75 -14.90
N MET A 613 -10.17 20.48 -15.80
CA MET A 613 -8.87 21.09 -15.52
C MET A 613 -9.07 22.36 -14.70
N TYR A 614 -8.97 22.26 -13.37
CA TYR A 614 -9.06 23.41 -12.47
C TYR A 614 -7.72 23.68 -11.79
N GLY A 615 -7.24 24.92 -11.89
CA GLY A 615 -6.22 25.49 -11.00
C GLY A 615 -6.87 26.07 -9.74
N TRP A 616 -6.34 25.74 -8.57
CA TRP A 616 -6.93 26.04 -7.27
C TRP A 616 -6.35 27.31 -6.66
N LYS A 617 -7.07 28.44 -6.82
CA LYS A 617 -6.73 29.75 -6.25
C LYS A 617 -7.21 29.85 -4.80
N VAL A 618 -6.40 29.36 -3.86
CA VAL A 618 -6.78 29.17 -2.45
C VAL A 618 -7.19 30.48 -1.79
N ASN A 619 -6.45 31.57 -2.03
CA ASN A 619 -6.73 32.90 -1.50
C ASN A 619 -8.16 33.36 -1.83
N ASN A 620 -8.57 33.20 -3.09
CA ASN A 620 -9.87 33.66 -3.58
C ASN A 620 -11.02 32.79 -3.03
N LEU A 621 -10.80 31.48 -2.92
CA LEU A 621 -11.78 30.54 -2.34
C LEU A 621 -11.99 30.81 -0.84
N VAL A 622 -10.92 31.07 -0.09
CA VAL A 622 -11.00 31.41 1.33
C VAL A 622 -11.71 32.75 1.53
N SER A 623 -11.36 33.80 0.77
CA SER A 623 -12.06 35.09 0.83
C SER A 623 -13.54 34.99 0.44
N SER A 624 -13.88 34.22 -0.60
CA SER A 624 -15.27 33.97 -1.01
C SER A 624 -16.08 33.26 0.09
N ALA A 625 -15.46 32.28 0.76
CA ALA A 625 -16.10 31.54 1.85
C ALA A 625 -16.30 32.41 3.10
N LEU A 626 -15.32 33.24 3.47
CA LEU A 626 -15.45 34.20 4.57
C LEU A 626 -16.60 35.18 4.34
N GLN A 627 -16.76 35.68 3.10
CA GLN A 627 -17.86 36.57 2.73
C GLN A 627 -19.26 35.95 2.97
N THR A 628 -19.38 34.62 2.97
CA THR A 628 -20.66 33.93 3.28
C THR A 628 -20.97 33.77 4.77
N VAL A 629 -20.02 34.11 5.66
CA VAL A 629 -20.18 33.99 7.14
C VAL A 629 -20.07 35.36 7.83
N SER A 630 -19.31 36.30 7.28
CA SER A 630 -19.08 37.64 7.86
C SER A 630 -20.28 38.59 7.69
N SER A 631 -21.37 38.36 8.45
CA SER A 631 -22.41 39.37 8.72
C SER A 631 -22.42 39.88 10.17
N GLU A 632 -21.79 39.16 11.11
CA GLU A 632 -21.81 39.49 12.56
C GLU A 632 -20.44 39.40 13.26
N ALA A 633 -19.35 39.10 12.53
CA ALA A 633 -18.00 38.93 13.09
C ALA A 633 -17.10 40.17 12.87
N GLY A 634 -16.27 40.51 13.88
CA GLY A 634 -15.27 41.59 13.78
C GLY A 634 -13.94 41.14 13.17
N GLU A 635 -13.17 42.10 12.64
CA GLU A 635 -11.95 41.90 11.83
C GLU A 635 -10.95 40.88 12.40
N ALA A 636 -10.67 40.93 13.70
CA ALA A 636 -9.74 40.01 14.36
C ALA A 636 -10.17 38.52 14.34
N ASN A 637 -11.46 38.24 14.15
CA ASN A 637 -11.95 36.87 13.95
C ASN A 637 -11.73 36.39 12.50
N GLU A 638 -11.78 37.30 11.52
CA GLU A 638 -11.64 36.95 10.10
C GLU A 638 -10.25 36.40 9.79
N GLU A 639 -9.18 36.96 10.36
CA GLU A 639 -7.81 36.45 10.17
C GLU A 639 -7.56 35.11 10.88
N GLY A 640 -8.32 34.80 11.93
CA GLY A 640 -8.41 33.46 12.51
C GLY A 640 -9.06 32.48 11.54
N MET A 641 -10.30 32.78 11.11
CA MET A 641 -11.06 31.95 10.17
C MET A 641 -10.34 31.75 8.82
N ARG A 642 -9.65 32.78 8.31
CA ARG A 642 -8.83 32.72 7.07
C ARG A 642 -7.74 31.66 7.19
N ARG A 643 -6.99 31.64 8.30
CA ARG A 643 -5.95 30.65 8.56
C ARG A 643 -6.53 29.25 8.76
N SER A 644 -7.61 29.11 9.53
CA SER A 644 -8.25 27.81 9.76
C SER A 644 -8.83 27.20 8.48
N LEU A 645 -9.46 28.01 7.61
CA LEU A 645 -10.02 27.53 6.35
C LEU A 645 -8.94 27.21 5.31
N ALA A 646 -7.86 28.01 5.23
CA ALA A 646 -6.69 27.68 4.41
C ALA A 646 -6.02 26.37 4.88
N SER A 647 -5.85 26.19 6.20
CA SER A 647 -5.34 24.96 6.80
C SER A 647 -6.22 23.74 6.47
N PHE A 648 -7.55 23.90 6.57
CA PHE A 648 -8.53 22.88 6.19
C PHE A 648 -8.44 22.49 4.71
N LEU A 649 -8.42 23.46 3.78
CA LEU A 649 -8.32 23.19 2.35
C LEU A 649 -6.98 22.51 2.01
N LYS A 650 -5.88 22.99 2.61
CA LYS A 650 -4.55 22.38 2.48
C LYS A 650 -4.55 20.95 2.99
N ARG A 651 -5.08 20.70 4.18
CA ARG A 651 -5.22 19.34 4.75
C ARG A 651 -6.08 18.45 3.87
N ILE A 652 -7.20 18.93 3.31
CA ILE A 652 -8.01 18.16 2.36
C ILE A 652 -7.22 17.74 1.12
N TYR A 653 -6.34 18.60 0.58
CA TYR A 653 -5.44 18.17 -0.49
C TYR A 653 -4.48 17.06 -0.02
N PHE A 654 -3.83 17.21 1.14
CA PHE A 654 -2.88 16.22 1.63
C PHE A 654 -3.54 14.88 2.02
N ASP A 655 -4.67 14.90 2.72
CA ASP A 655 -5.41 13.71 3.16
C ASP A 655 -6.05 12.93 1.98
N LEU A 656 -6.28 13.57 0.82
CA LEU A 656 -6.97 12.96 -0.33
C LEU A 656 -6.11 12.70 -1.57
N ARG A 657 -4.99 13.42 -1.77
CA ARG A 657 -4.16 13.30 -2.99
C ARG A 657 -3.68 11.87 -3.20
N ASN A 658 -3.94 11.35 -4.39
CA ASN A 658 -3.52 10.00 -4.79
C ASN A 658 -3.37 9.91 -6.33
N LEU A 659 -2.94 8.76 -6.84
CA LEU A 659 -2.68 8.56 -8.28
C LEU A 659 -3.93 8.69 -9.18
N GLY A 660 -5.14 8.63 -8.65
CA GLY A 660 -6.37 8.90 -9.41
C GLY A 660 -6.78 7.81 -10.39
N GLN A 661 -6.31 6.56 -10.25
CA GLN A 661 -6.55 5.49 -11.23
C GLN A 661 -7.79 4.63 -10.90
N THR A 662 -7.90 4.09 -9.68
CA THR A 662 -9.09 3.30 -9.30
C THR A 662 -10.31 4.20 -9.15
N SER A 663 -11.51 3.63 -9.10
CA SER A 663 -12.72 4.44 -8.92
C SER A 663 -12.76 5.15 -7.56
N ARG A 664 -12.27 4.49 -6.51
CA ARG A 664 -12.10 5.10 -5.18
C ARG A 664 -11.08 6.25 -5.21
N ASP A 665 -9.97 6.07 -5.92
CA ASP A 665 -8.92 7.09 -6.12
C ASP A 665 -9.46 8.34 -6.83
N ARG A 666 -10.21 8.15 -7.93
CA ARG A 666 -10.90 9.24 -8.63
C ARG A 666 -11.91 9.94 -7.73
N ALA A 667 -12.63 9.20 -6.89
CA ALA A 667 -13.63 9.76 -5.98
C ALA A 667 -12.99 10.59 -4.86
N LEU A 668 -11.88 10.13 -4.28
CA LEU A 668 -11.07 10.87 -3.31
C LEU A 668 -10.50 12.16 -3.90
N ASN A 669 -9.84 12.07 -5.07
CA ASN A 669 -9.27 13.25 -5.74
C ASN A 669 -10.36 14.26 -6.16
N PHE A 670 -11.50 13.80 -6.66
CA PHE A 670 -12.61 14.69 -7.00
C PHE A 670 -13.34 15.23 -5.76
N ALA A 671 -13.36 14.51 -4.64
CA ALA A 671 -13.87 15.02 -3.37
C ALA A 671 -13.05 16.22 -2.86
N ALA A 672 -11.73 16.21 -3.10
CA ALA A 672 -10.90 17.39 -2.85
C ALA A 672 -11.31 18.56 -3.76
N THR A 673 -11.43 18.35 -5.08
CA THR A 673 -11.93 19.37 -6.02
C THR A 673 -13.29 19.94 -5.56
N ASN A 674 -14.23 19.05 -5.20
CA ASN A 674 -15.54 19.43 -4.65
C ASN A 674 -15.43 20.25 -3.37
N ALA A 675 -14.55 19.87 -2.44
CA ALA A 675 -14.40 20.58 -1.18
C ALA A 675 -13.80 22.00 -1.38
N PHE A 676 -12.91 22.17 -2.36
CA PHE A 676 -12.43 23.49 -2.79
C PHE A 676 -13.54 24.31 -3.43
N GLN A 677 -14.34 23.75 -4.35
CA GLN A 677 -15.47 24.44 -4.98
C GLN A 677 -16.62 24.73 -4.00
N ALA A 678 -16.79 23.92 -2.96
CA ALA A 678 -17.82 24.05 -1.93
C ALA A 678 -17.30 24.67 -0.61
N ALA A 679 -16.19 25.42 -0.62
CA ALA A 679 -15.52 25.94 0.57
C ALA A 679 -16.46 26.68 1.56
N SER A 680 -17.42 27.46 1.03
CA SER A 680 -18.47 28.14 1.82
C SER A 680 -19.36 27.20 2.63
N THR A 681 -19.57 25.96 2.18
CA THR A 681 -20.36 24.94 2.88
C THR A 681 -19.73 24.52 4.21
N PHE A 682 -18.40 24.58 4.32
CA PHE A 682 -17.66 24.27 5.55
C PHE A 682 -17.37 25.49 6.41
N ALA A 683 -17.49 26.70 5.84
CA ALA A 683 -17.13 27.94 6.53
C ALA A 683 -17.88 28.11 7.85
N GLU A 684 -19.15 27.69 7.93
CA GLU A 684 -19.93 27.68 9.19
C GLU A 684 -19.32 26.73 10.26
N ALA A 685 -18.81 25.57 9.87
CA ALA A 685 -18.18 24.63 10.80
C ALA A 685 -16.82 25.15 11.29
N VAL A 686 -15.99 25.65 10.37
CA VAL A 686 -14.68 26.24 10.69
C VAL A 686 -14.83 27.49 11.57
N ALA A 687 -15.80 28.36 11.28
CA ALA A 687 -16.12 29.54 12.09
C ALA A 687 -16.67 29.20 13.49
N ARG A 688 -17.13 27.96 13.71
CA ARG A 688 -17.56 27.45 15.02
C ARG A 688 -16.42 26.81 15.82
N GLY A 689 -15.18 26.88 15.33
CA GLY A 689 -14.00 26.24 15.93
C GLY A 689 -13.87 24.75 15.61
N MET A 690 -14.58 24.23 14.60
CA MET A 690 -14.54 22.80 14.27
C MET A 690 -13.46 22.48 13.24
N GLU A 691 -12.65 21.47 13.54
CA GLU A 691 -11.60 20.95 12.65
C GLU A 691 -12.03 19.64 11.98
N LEU A 692 -11.34 19.27 10.90
CA LEU A 692 -11.54 17.99 10.23
C LEU A 692 -11.07 16.84 11.14
N ASP A 693 -11.98 15.92 11.42
CA ASP A 693 -11.75 14.71 12.23
C ASP A 693 -11.23 13.58 11.34
N SER A 694 -12.07 13.16 10.39
CA SER A 694 -11.85 11.98 9.57
C SER A 694 -12.55 12.09 8.20
N ILE A 695 -12.07 11.33 7.22
CA ILE A 695 -12.68 11.21 5.90
C ILE A 695 -13.01 9.75 5.62
N GLU A 696 -14.29 9.46 5.36
CA GLU A 696 -14.76 8.11 5.00
C GLU A 696 -15.20 8.10 3.54
N VAL A 697 -14.86 7.03 2.81
CA VAL A 697 -15.24 6.84 1.40
C VAL A 697 -15.75 5.43 1.20
N GLU A 698 -17.05 5.33 0.92
CA GLU A 698 -17.79 4.09 0.67
C GLU A 698 -18.45 4.12 -0.71
N LYS A 699 -18.80 2.96 -1.26
CA LYS A 699 -19.56 2.90 -2.52
C LYS A 699 -21.00 3.31 -2.25
N SER A 700 -21.54 4.24 -3.03
CA SER A 700 -22.87 4.80 -2.77
C SER A 700 -23.96 3.79 -3.09
N PRO A 701 -24.99 3.63 -2.24
CA PRO A 701 -26.19 2.88 -2.59
C PRO A 701 -27.10 3.67 -3.56
N PHE A 702 -26.86 4.96 -3.78
CA PHE A 702 -27.63 5.83 -4.67
C PHE A 702 -26.99 5.96 -6.05
N CYS A 703 -26.93 4.85 -6.79
CA CYS A 703 -26.40 4.80 -8.16
C CYS A 703 -27.45 4.37 -9.18
N ARG A 704 -27.31 4.88 -10.41
CA ARG A 704 -27.95 4.28 -11.60
C ARG A 704 -27.17 3.03 -12.02
N LEU A 705 -27.79 2.16 -12.81
CA LEU A 705 -27.23 0.85 -13.17
C LEU A 705 -25.84 0.93 -13.82
N ASP A 706 -25.57 2.00 -14.56
CA ASP A 706 -24.31 2.24 -15.28
C ASP A 706 -23.36 3.25 -14.59
N SER A 707 -23.72 3.77 -13.41
CA SER A 707 -22.93 4.73 -12.63
C SER A 707 -21.87 4.05 -11.76
N ASP A 708 -20.81 4.79 -11.42
CA ASP A 708 -19.75 4.35 -10.50
C ASP A 708 -19.63 5.39 -9.37
N CYS A 709 -20.65 5.44 -8.50
CA CYS A 709 -20.76 6.47 -7.47
C CYS A 709 -20.31 6.05 -6.07
N TRP A 710 -19.74 7.03 -5.37
CA TRP A 710 -19.10 6.91 -4.07
C TRP A 710 -19.62 7.99 -3.13
N ASP A 711 -19.97 7.60 -1.91
CA ASP A 711 -20.33 8.53 -0.84
C ASP A 711 -19.07 8.89 -0.06
N VAL A 712 -18.69 10.17 -0.09
CA VAL A 712 -17.53 10.72 0.61
C VAL A 712 -18.01 11.59 1.77
N LYS A 713 -17.67 11.19 2.99
CA LYS A 713 -18.08 11.85 4.25
C LYS A 713 -16.88 12.55 4.88
N LEU A 714 -16.97 13.87 5.01
CA LEU A 714 -16.03 14.68 5.79
C LEU A 714 -16.64 14.87 7.19
N LYS A 715 -16.02 14.31 8.22
CA LYS A 715 -16.43 14.48 9.62
C LYS A 715 -15.61 15.59 10.26
N PHE A 716 -16.26 16.46 11.02
CA PHE A 716 -15.64 17.54 11.78
C PHE A 716 -15.93 17.37 13.27
N PHE A 717 -14.97 17.72 14.11
CA PHE A 717 -15.08 17.71 15.57
C PHE A 717 -14.67 19.06 16.16
N ASP A 718 -14.96 19.26 17.43
CA ASP A 718 -14.54 20.42 18.20
C ASP A 718 -13.39 20.00 19.12
N PRO A 719 -12.15 20.50 18.93
CA PRO A 719 -11.00 20.10 19.73
C PRO A 719 -11.02 20.70 21.14
N GLU A 720 -11.60 21.88 21.33
CA GLU A 720 -11.72 22.52 22.66
C GLU A 720 -12.86 21.89 23.48
N ASN A 721 -13.91 21.42 22.82
CA ASN A 721 -15.09 20.82 23.43
C ASN A 721 -15.39 19.43 22.85
N SER A 722 -14.63 18.43 23.31
CA SER A 722 -14.80 17.02 22.95
C SER A 722 -16.12 16.37 23.39
N ARG A 723 -17.09 17.12 23.95
CA ARG A 723 -18.48 16.71 24.19
C ARG A 723 -19.47 17.22 23.13
N ARG A 724 -19.03 18.11 22.21
CA ARG A 724 -19.86 18.63 21.12
C ARG A 724 -20.07 17.55 20.06
N ALA A 725 -21.27 17.49 19.49
CA ALA A 725 -21.62 16.55 18.43
C ALA A 725 -20.75 16.78 17.17
N LYS A 726 -20.25 15.69 16.55
CA LYS A 726 -19.49 15.78 15.30
C LYS A 726 -20.40 16.26 14.17
N LYS A 727 -19.92 17.17 13.32
CA LYS A 727 -20.65 17.66 12.14
C LYS A 727 -20.17 16.89 10.92
N VAL A 728 -21.07 16.26 10.19
CA VAL A 728 -20.73 15.45 9.01
C VAL A 728 -21.26 16.15 7.76
N PHE A 729 -20.44 16.17 6.71
CA PHE A 729 -20.81 16.61 5.36
C PHE A 729 -20.60 15.44 4.39
N ARG A 730 -21.57 15.15 3.53
CA ARG A 730 -21.50 14.06 2.56
C ARG A 730 -21.72 14.54 1.13
N PHE A 731 -20.77 14.16 0.28
CA PHE A 731 -20.84 14.25 -1.18
C PHE A 731 -21.17 12.86 -1.72
N THR A 732 -22.00 12.79 -2.75
CA THR A 732 -22.11 11.59 -3.59
C THR A 732 -21.50 11.95 -4.94
N ILE A 733 -20.51 11.19 -5.39
CA ILE A 733 -19.67 11.51 -6.56
C ILE A 733 -19.70 10.32 -7.52
N ASP A 734 -20.16 10.52 -8.75
CA ASP A 734 -20.06 9.53 -9.82
C ASP A 734 -18.74 9.72 -10.60
N VAL A 735 -17.91 8.68 -10.63
CA VAL A 735 -16.60 8.66 -11.30
C VAL A 735 -16.60 7.80 -12.57
N ARG A 736 -17.78 7.51 -13.13
CA ARG A 736 -17.95 6.69 -14.33
C ARG A 736 -17.24 7.26 -15.56
N ASP A 737 -17.26 8.58 -15.70
CA ASP A 737 -16.71 9.33 -16.82
C ASP A 737 -15.32 9.94 -16.51
N PRO A 738 -14.53 10.36 -17.54
CA PRO A 738 -13.23 10.99 -17.34
C PRO A 738 -13.29 12.27 -16.49
N MET A 739 -14.44 12.95 -16.53
CA MET A 739 -14.80 14.08 -15.70
C MET A 739 -15.87 13.61 -14.71
N PRO A 740 -15.53 13.39 -13.43
CA PRO A 740 -16.51 12.99 -12.42
C PRO A 740 -17.57 14.08 -12.17
N VAL A 741 -18.69 13.70 -11.56
CA VAL A 741 -19.81 14.62 -11.27
C VAL A 741 -20.40 14.40 -9.89
N THR A 742 -20.85 15.49 -9.25
CA THR A 742 -21.52 15.46 -7.95
C THR A 742 -23.02 15.21 -8.12
N LEU A 743 -23.53 14.18 -7.45
CA LEU A 743 -24.94 13.78 -7.50
C LEU A 743 -25.74 14.48 -6.39
N GLY A 744 -26.27 15.65 -6.72
CA GLY A 744 -27.11 16.45 -5.84
C GLY A 744 -26.32 17.35 -4.88
N GLU A 745 -27.03 17.91 -3.91
CA GLU A 745 -26.48 18.86 -2.93
C GLU A 745 -25.69 18.15 -1.82
N VAL A 746 -24.68 18.82 -1.29
CA VAL A 746 -23.93 18.38 -0.09
C VAL A 746 -24.91 18.20 1.08
N ARG A 747 -25.00 16.99 1.61
CA ARG A 747 -25.85 16.71 2.78
C ARG A 747 -25.04 16.93 4.05
N SER A 748 -25.61 17.61 5.04
CA SER A 748 -24.94 17.76 6.34
C SER A 748 -25.87 17.51 7.52
N TRP A 749 -25.33 16.90 8.57
CA TRP A 749 -26.03 16.57 9.81
C TRP A 749 -25.05 16.52 10.98
N SER A 750 -25.56 16.47 12.21
CA SER A 750 -24.75 16.25 13.41
C SER A 750 -24.92 14.82 13.90
N VAL A 751 -23.83 14.20 14.36
CA VAL A 751 -23.81 12.85 14.94
C VAL A 751 -23.43 12.98 16.42
N PRO A 752 -24.12 12.28 17.35
CA PRO A 752 -23.67 12.14 18.73
C PRO A 752 -22.24 11.59 18.83
N LYS A 753 -21.66 11.67 20.03
CA LYS A 753 -20.36 11.06 20.32
C LYS A 753 -20.51 9.55 20.56
#